data_AF-A0AAP2VMR6-F1
#
_entry.id   AF-A0AAP2VMR6-F1
#
_cell.length_a   1.000
_cell.length_b   1.000
_cell.length_c   1.000
_cell.angle_alpha   90.00
_cell.angle_beta   90.00
_cell.angle_gamma   90.00
#
_symmetry.space_group_name_H-M   'P 1'
#
loop_
_entity.id
_entity.type
_entity.pdbx_description
1 polymer ?
#
loop_
_entity_poly.entity_id
_entity_poly.type
_entity_poly.pdbx_seq_one_letter_code
_entity_poly.pdbx_strand_id
1 'polypeptide(L)'
;MKKILSISILAGACLTGTYAQQPSIPLVDIPAGSFYMGGEGLGEDFDEAPVHKVTISKPFRMGQTEITNAQFEAFRPEHKTLRGKNSLSKEDDEAVVYVSYDDAVAFCEWLSQKEGKTYRLPTEAEWEYACRAGTYYSFYTGDGLPGNFQKNQKIVRDYAPVSLKVGQTPPNALGLYDMHGNVEEWCLDWYGPYRPEDQTDPCGYKNGYFRVTRGGSHNTPEKYLRSGNRMAMIPEDKHALTGFRVVQANYPSEPSYYNDETPHLNATNVKQEKFLWTNAGNTPLFIPPRTFVIRPDCSSNEPFFKHNHQPAITWCDNGDLLASWFSADEENGRGMVVLASRLRAGSDEWEEASLFFKVPDRNMTGLALFNDGAGNLYHINGVEAAGDWQNLIMVQRTSTDNGQTWSAPKIIAPEHTKRHQVIAGTILTREGWFIQACDAGPGSHDGAAIHISKDHGKTWTDPWDGAPLPNFKEGNAGSTIAGIHVGIVQLKDGSLMALGRGNSIKNKEGKPRMPMSISKDWGKTWTYHASELPPIDGGQRLVLLRLREGPLLLISFTNHPLRTPENERGILFPDKEGNSYRGFGLYAALSYDEGKSWPVKKLMTDGIYRFLNGGAWTQFFEMDGTHAEPRGYIAATQSPDRMIHLVSSRLYYKFNLAWLEETDTPRTRDTAD
;
A
#
# COMPACT_ATOMS: atom_id res chain seq x y z
N MET A 1 -72.34 52.96 20.70
CA MET A 1 -72.98 52.06 21.70
C MET A 1 -72.58 50.62 21.36
N LYS A 2 -71.62 50.05 22.09
CA LYS A 2 -71.76 48.88 22.98
C LYS A 2 -72.38 47.61 22.35
N LYS A 3 -71.55 46.56 22.22
CA LYS A 3 -71.74 45.13 22.60
C LYS A 3 -70.49 44.35 22.16
N ILE A 4 -69.54 44.09 23.07
CA ILE A 4 -69.29 42.82 23.80
C ILE A 4 -69.18 41.61 22.86
N LEU A 5 -67.97 41.04 22.76
CA LEU A 5 -67.77 39.59 22.68
C LEU A 5 -66.43 39.21 23.37
N SER A 6 -66.46 38.07 24.03
CA SER A 6 -65.63 37.63 25.15
C SER A 6 -64.18 37.25 24.80
N ILE A 7 -63.28 37.49 25.76
CA ILE A 7 -61.89 37.04 25.77
C ILE A 7 -61.85 35.61 26.35
N SER A 8 -61.29 34.67 25.60
CA SER A 8 -60.84 33.37 26.11
C SER A 8 -59.32 33.38 26.18
N ILE A 9 -58.81 33.22 27.40
CA ILE A 9 -57.39 33.09 27.73
C ILE A 9 -56.94 31.68 27.32
N LEU A 10 -56.02 31.56 26.37
CA LEU A 10 -55.16 30.38 26.24
C LEU A 10 -53.79 30.72 26.82
N ALA A 11 -53.46 30.07 27.94
CA ALA A 11 -52.12 30.08 28.51
C ALA A 11 -51.18 29.34 27.53
N GLY A 12 -50.27 30.08 26.89
CA GLY A 12 -49.14 29.52 26.19
C GLY A 12 -48.14 28.97 27.20
N ALA A 13 -48.00 27.65 27.26
CA ALA A 13 -46.92 27.01 27.98
C ALA A 13 -45.59 27.39 27.31
N CYS A 14 -44.76 28.15 28.01
CA CYS A 14 -43.35 28.30 27.67
C CYS A 14 -42.69 26.93 27.78
N LEU A 15 -42.48 26.25 26.66
CA LEU A 15 -41.51 25.17 26.56
C LEU A 15 -40.13 25.81 26.71
N THR A 16 -39.64 25.87 27.94
CA THR A 16 -38.21 26.06 28.23
C THR A 16 -37.50 24.82 27.70
N GLY A 17 -37.05 24.88 26.44
CA GLY A 17 -36.09 23.92 25.92
C GLY A 17 -34.86 23.94 26.82
N THR A 18 -34.57 22.83 27.48
CA THR A 18 -33.29 22.60 28.13
C THR A 18 -32.21 22.66 27.05
N TYR A 19 -31.53 23.80 26.92
CA TYR A 19 -30.26 23.85 26.21
C TYR A 19 -29.31 22.90 26.94
N ALA A 20 -29.01 21.75 26.33
CA ALA A 20 -27.93 20.90 26.82
C ALA A 20 -26.66 21.76 26.87
N GLN A 21 -26.13 21.97 28.08
CA GLN A 21 -24.92 22.74 28.29
C GLN A 21 -23.79 22.04 27.53
N GLN A 22 -23.20 22.77 26.60
CA GLN A 22 -22.18 22.24 25.69
C GLN A 22 -20.94 21.79 26.47
N PRO A 23 -20.30 20.68 26.10
CA PRO A 23 -19.08 20.26 26.79
C PRO A 23 -18.00 21.34 26.64
N SER A 24 -17.43 21.79 27.76
CA SER A 24 -16.32 22.74 27.74
C SER A 24 -15.06 22.10 27.14
N ILE A 25 -14.23 22.89 26.46
CA ILE A 25 -12.90 22.48 25.97
C ILE A 25 -11.85 23.21 26.82
N PRO A 26 -11.26 22.57 27.84
CA PRO A 26 -10.21 23.19 28.64
C PRO A 26 -8.96 23.45 27.80
N LEU A 27 -8.38 24.64 27.96
CA LEU A 27 -7.13 25.03 27.30
C LEU A 27 -6.06 25.33 28.34
N VAL A 28 -4.81 25.01 28.02
CA VAL A 28 -3.62 25.37 28.79
C VAL A 28 -2.78 26.40 28.04
N ASP A 29 -2.13 27.31 28.77
CA ASP A 29 -1.23 28.31 28.21
C ASP A 29 0.15 27.69 27.92
N ILE A 30 0.57 27.76 26.65
CA ILE A 30 1.87 27.28 26.18
C ILE A 30 2.79 28.50 25.98
N PRO A 31 3.92 28.59 26.68
CA PRO A 31 4.81 29.75 26.58
C PRO A 31 5.53 29.80 25.24
N ALA A 32 5.98 31.00 24.85
CA ALA A 32 6.95 31.14 23.76
C ALA A 32 8.31 30.55 24.19
N GLY A 33 9.09 30.06 23.23
CA GLY A 33 10.41 29.49 23.50
C GLY A 33 11.05 28.86 22.27
N SER A 34 12.21 28.24 22.46
CA SER A 34 12.90 27.49 21.41
C SER A 34 13.17 26.06 21.85
N PHE A 35 13.19 25.15 20.87
CA PHE A 35 13.56 23.75 21.07
C PHE A 35 14.27 23.20 19.83
N TYR A 36 14.75 21.97 19.92
CA TYR A 36 15.30 21.23 18.78
C TYR A 36 14.27 20.22 18.32
N MET A 37 13.84 20.34 17.06
CA MET A 37 12.82 19.54 16.41
C MET A 37 13.45 18.40 15.61
N GLY A 38 12.81 17.24 15.60
CA GLY A 38 13.25 16.07 14.82
C GLY A 38 14.19 15.11 15.57
N GLY A 39 14.88 14.28 14.81
CA GLY A 39 15.76 13.20 15.27
C GLY A 39 16.93 12.92 14.33
N GLU A 40 17.73 11.90 14.64
CA GLU A 40 18.93 11.54 13.87
C GLU A 40 18.63 10.89 12.50
N GLY A 41 17.39 10.47 12.25
CA GLY A 41 17.00 9.94 10.94
C GLY A 41 17.52 8.53 10.64
N LEU A 42 17.64 7.66 11.65
CA LEU A 42 18.21 6.33 11.46
C LEU A 42 17.16 5.31 11.00
N GLY A 43 17.48 4.55 9.95
CA GLY A 43 16.67 3.41 9.51
C GLY A 43 15.27 3.82 9.05
N GLU A 44 14.23 3.28 9.69
CA GLU A 44 12.83 3.59 9.35
C GLU A 44 12.44 5.03 9.70
N ASP A 45 13.19 5.71 10.57
CA ASP A 45 12.91 7.07 11.06
C ASP A 45 13.58 8.16 10.20
N PHE A 46 14.03 7.82 8.98
CA PHE A 46 14.87 8.69 8.12
C PHE A 46 14.28 10.06 7.82
N ASP A 47 12.96 10.20 7.91
CA ASP A 47 12.22 11.43 7.64
C ASP A 47 12.11 12.38 8.85
N GLU A 48 12.63 11.98 10.01
CA GLU A 48 12.77 12.82 11.19
C GLU A 48 14.03 13.69 11.17
N ALA A 49 14.94 13.46 10.21
CA ALA A 49 16.17 14.23 10.07
C ALA A 49 16.03 15.42 9.10
N PRO A 50 16.85 16.48 9.28
CA PRO A 50 17.80 16.67 10.39
C PRO A 50 17.13 17.25 11.65
N VAL A 51 17.80 17.04 12.79
CA VAL A 51 17.56 17.86 13.99
C VAL A 51 17.89 19.33 13.68
N HIS A 52 16.97 20.24 13.96
CA HIS A 52 17.13 21.67 13.71
C HIS A 52 16.44 22.52 14.79
N LYS A 53 16.85 23.77 14.94
CA LYS A 53 16.31 24.66 15.96
C LYS A 53 15.02 25.33 15.48
N VAL A 54 13.99 25.29 16.32
CA VAL A 54 12.71 25.96 16.07
C VAL A 54 12.40 26.91 17.21
N THR A 55 11.93 28.11 16.88
CA THR A 55 11.46 29.12 17.83
C THR A 55 9.96 29.34 17.67
N ILE A 56 9.21 29.12 18.74
CA ILE A 56 7.82 29.54 18.90
C ILE A 56 7.84 30.96 19.45
N SER A 57 7.53 31.96 18.62
CA SER A 57 7.77 33.38 18.93
C SER A 57 6.73 33.99 19.87
N LYS A 58 5.54 33.40 19.95
CA LYS A 58 4.41 33.89 20.75
C LYS A 58 3.79 32.77 21.56
N PRO A 59 3.34 33.05 22.79
CA PRO A 59 2.55 32.08 23.53
C PRO A 59 1.22 31.82 22.81
N PHE A 60 0.71 30.62 22.97
CA PHE A 60 -0.59 30.20 22.45
C PHE A 60 -1.31 29.34 23.49
N ARG A 61 -2.57 28.98 23.25
CA ARG A 61 -3.27 28.03 24.10
C ARG A 61 -3.54 26.74 23.35
N MET A 62 -3.42 25.60 24.01
CA MET A 62 -3.66 24.28 23.43
C MET A 62 -4.72 23.54 24.25
N GLY A 63 -5.54 22.73 23.59
CA GLY A 63 -6.46 21.79 24.23
C GLY A 63 -5.71 20.92 25.24
N GLN A 64 -6.20 20.90 26.48
CA GLN A 64 -5.60 20.12 27.56
C GLN A 64 -5.55 18.62 27.23
N THR A 65 -6.52 18.16 26.44
CA THR A 65 -6.65 16.82 25.88
C THR A 65 -7.04 16.90 24.41
N GLU A 66 -7.11 15.75 23.76
CA GLU A 66 -7.79 15.55 22.47
C GLU A 66 -9.29 15.88 22.57
N ILE A 67 -9.88 16.20 21.41
CA ILE A 67 -11.31 16.46 21.29
C ILE A 67 -12.08 15.16 21.52
N THR A 68 -13.12 15.22 22.36
CA THR A 68 -13.95 14.05 22.66
C THR A 68 -15.11 13.88 21.68
N ASN A 69 -15.75 12.69 21.68
CA ASN A 69 -16.96 12.45 20.90
C ASN A 69 -18.05 13.48 21.19
N ALA A 70 -18.35 13.75 22.47
CA ALA A 70 -19.40 14.72 22.82
C ALA A 70 -19.07 16.14 22.36
N GLN A 71 -17.80 16.53 22.38
CA GLN A 71 -17.36 17.82 21.86
C GLN A 71 -17.49 17.88 20.34
N PHE A 72 -17.03 16.88 19.60
CA PHE A 72 -17.11 16.83 18.14
C PHE A 72 -18.57 16.79 17.65
N GLU A 73 -19.42 16.02 18.31
CA GLU A 73 -20.83 15.86 17.93
C GLU A 73 -21.69 17.08 18.23
N ALA A 74 -21.19 18.04 19.02
CA ALA A 74 -21.81 19.36 19.09
C ALA A 74 -21.71 20.12 17.77
N PHE A 75 -20.66 19.87 16.99
CA PHE A 75 -20.50 20.37 15.63
C PHE A 75 -21.20 19.46 14.61
N ARG A 76 -20.99 18.14 14.73
CA ARG A 76 -21.46 17.15 13.75
C ARG A 76 -22.18 15.96 14.41
N PRO A 77 -23.48 16.10 14.75
CA PRO A 77 -24.21 15.09 15.52
C PRO A 77 -24.29 13.69 14.87
N GLU A 78 -24.23 13.61 13.54
CA GLU A 78 -24.25 12.35 12.79
C GLU A 78 -23.02 11.48 13.02
N HIS A 79 -21.91 12.04 13.52
CA HIS A 79 -20.71 11.26 13.87
C HIS A 79 -21.00 10.17 14.92
N LYS A 80 -22.06 10.34 15.74
CA LYS A 80 -22.56 9.32 16.68
C LYS A 80 -22.70 7.92 16.10
N THR A 81 -22.96 7.79 14.79
CA THR A 81 -23.10 6.48 14.14
C THR A 81 -21.78 5.70 14.03
N LEU A 82 -20.63 6.38 14.22
CA LEU A 82 -19.30 5.77 14.17
C LEU A 82 -18.79 5.33 15.55
N ARG A 83 -19.46 5.72 16.64
CA ARG A 83 -19.11 5.29 17.99
C ARG A 83 -19.13 3.77 18.11
N GLY A 84 -18.10 3.21 18.72
CA GLY A 84 -17.98 1.77 18.89
C GLY A 84 -17.67 0.97 17.63
N LYS A 85 -17.48 1.61 16.46
CA LYS A 85 -16.92 0.94 15.28
C LYS A 85 -15.55 0.36 15.68
N ASN A 86 -15.31 -0.90 15.33
CA ASN A 86 -14.14 -1.69 15.77
C ASN A 86 -13.99 -1.77 17.30
N SER A 87 -15.08 -1.62 18.06
CA SER A 87 -15.12 -1.62 19.54
C SER A 87 -14.31 -0.51 20.22
N LEU A 88 -14.06 0.60 19.52
CA LEU A 88 -13.31 1.76 20.02
C LEU A 88 -14.21 3.01 20.12
N SER A 89 -13.82 3.97 20.96
CA SER A 89 -14.44 5.30 21.09
C SER A 89 -15.98 5.26 21.17
N LYS A 90 -16.50 4.76 22.28
CA LYS A 90 -17.94 4.56 22.55
C LYS A 90 -18.53 5.69 23.38
N GLU A 91 -17.82 6.14 24.39
CA GLU A 91 -18.37 7.06 25.39
C GLU A 91 -18.16 8.53 25.01
N ASP A 92 -18.89 9.42 25.68
CA ASP A 92 -18.89 10.87 25.44
C ASP A 92 -17.53 11.53 25.70
N ASP A 93 -16.77 11.00 26.67
CA ASP A 93 -15.48 11.48 27.14
C ASP A 93 -14.29 10.73 26.52
N GLU A 94 -14.53 9.93 25.49
CA GLU A 94 -13.48 9.31 24.69
C GLU A 94 -13.08 10.18 23.51
N ALA A 95 -11.79 10.15 23.16
CA ALA A 95 -11.24 10.87 22.02
C ALA A 95 -11.98 10.50 20.72
N VAL A 96 -12.33 11.51 19.94
CA VAL A 96 -13.01 11.32 18.66
C VAL A 96 -12.04 10.64 17.67
N VAL A 97 -12.54 9.63 16.95
CA VAL A 97 -11.80 8.94 15.87
C VAL A 97 -12.66 8.83 14.61
N TYR A 98 -12.11 8.30 13.51
CA TYR A 98 -12.74 8.32 12.18
C TYR A 98 -13.05 9.73 11.67
N VAL A 99 -12.14 10.67 11.93
CA VAL A 99 -12.20 12.04 11.44
C VAL A 99 -11.09 12.28 10.42
N SER A 100 -11.45 12.81 9.25
CA SER A 100 -10.48 13.25 8.25
C SER A 100 -9.82 14.57 8.66
N TYR A 101 -8.77 14.99 7.95
CA TYR A 101 -8.16 16.29 8.18
C TYR A 101 -9.17 17.43 8.01
N ASP A 102 -9.98 17.38 6.93
CA ASP A 102 -10.98 18.39 6.63
C ASP A 102 -12.09 18.44 7.70
N ASP A 103 -12.44 17.30 8.29
CA ASP A 103 -13.40 17.25 9.40
C ASP A 103 -12.86 17.97 10.64
N ALA A 104 -11.58 17.78 10.95
CA ALA A 104 -10.91 18.41 12.09
C ALA A 104 -10.73 19.92 11.89
N VAL A 105 -10.38 20.35 10.67
CA VAL A 105 -10.33 21.78 10.30
C VAL A 105 -11.72 22.41 10.38
N ALA A 106 -12.75 21.78 9.83
CA ALA A 106 -14.11 22.29 9.88
C ALA A 106 -14.64 22.43 11.33
N PHE A 107 -14.25 21.51 12.23
CA PHE A 107 -14.52 21.66 13.67
C PHE A 107 -13.86 22.91 14.26
N CYS A 108 -12.60 23.16 13.92
CA CYS A 108 -11.87 24.34 14.39
C CYS A 108 -12.51 25.64 13.88
N GLU A 109 -12.92 25.69 12.61
CA GLU A 109 -13.62 26.83 12.02
C GLU A 109 -14.97 27.09 12.69
N TRP A 110 -15.74 26.03 12.93
CA TRP A 110 -17.01 26.12 13.67
C TRP A 110 -16.79 26.65 15.08
N LEU A 111 -15.80 26.12 15.81
CA LEU A 111 -15.49 26.57 17.17
C LEU A 111 -15.04 28.03 17.17
N SER A 112 -14.31 28.45 16.14
CA SER A 112 -13.86 29.83 15.97
C SER A 112 -15.02 30.81 15.84
N GLN A 113 -15.98 30.47 14.97
CA GLN A 113 -17.18 31.28 14.77
C GLN A 113 -18.04 31.33 16.03
N LYS A 114 -18.16 30.21 16.73
CA LYS A 114 -18.97 30.08 17.94
C LYS A 114 -18.43 30.90 19.10
N GLU A 115 -17.12 30.93 19.30
CA GLU A 115 -16.50 31.62 20.43
C GLU A 115 -15.93 33.01 20.12
N GLY A 116 -15.92 33.42 18.84
CA GLY A 116 -15.34 34.69 18.42
C GLY A 116 -13.82 34.77 18.62
N LYS A 117 -13.14 33.62 18.55
CA LYS A 117 -11.69 33.46 18.72
C LYS A 117 -11.15 32.59 17.59
N THR A 118 -9.86 32.69 17.28
CA THR A 118 -9.27 31.81 16.26
C THR A 118 -8.87 30.48 16.88
N TYR A 119 -9.46 29.40 16.39
CA TYR A 119 -9.08 28.02 16.64
C TYR A 119 -8.59 27.36 15.36
N ARG A 120 -7.58 26.50 15.48
CA ARG A 120 -7.01 25.70 14.38
C ARG A 120 -6.38 24.43 14.94
N LEU A 121 -5.94 23.54 14.06
CA LEU A 121 -5.03 22.47 14.41
C LEU A 121 -3.65 23.05 14.84
N PRO A 122 -2.92 22.38 15.75
CA PRO A 122 -1.54 22.76 16.04
C PRO A 122 -0.70 22.64 14.76
N THR A 123 0.28 23.53 14.61
CA THR A 123 1.37 23.23 13.67
C THR A 123 2.15 22.03 14.19
N GLU A 124 2.84 21.33 13.30
CA GLU A 124 3.70 20.20 13.64
C GLU A 124 4.75 20.61 14.70
N ALA A 125 5.33 21.80 14.54
CA ALA A 125 6.29 22.35 15.49
C ALA A 125 5.69 22.72 16.84
N GLU A 126 4.48 23.31 16.86
CA GLU A 126 3.77 23.57 18.12
C GLU A 126 3.43 22.28 18.85
N TRP A 127 3.03 21.23 18.13
CA TRP A 127 2.74 19.93 18.72
C TRP A 127 3.99 19.32 19.35
N GLU A 128 5.11 19.27 18.64
CA GLU A 128 6.34 18.67 19.16
C GLU A 128 6.92 19.49 20.33
N TYR A 129 6.91 20.82 20.24
CA TYR A 129 7.31 21.72 21.32
C TYR A 129 6.49 21.46 22.59
N ALA A 130 5.16 21.38 22.43
CA ALA A 130 4.22 21.15 23.50
C ALA A 130 4.35 19.74 24.11
N CYS A 131 4.59 18.72 23.27
CA CYS A 131 4.81 17.33 23.70
C CYS A 131 6.09 17.22 24.54
N ARG A 132 7.22 17.72 24.03
CA ARG A 132 8.52 17.69 24.71
C ARG A 132 8.52 18.44 26.03
N ALA A 133 7.78 19.55 26.14
CA ALA A 133 7.63 20.33 27.37
C ALA A 133 8.98 20.66 28.06
N GLY A 134 10.01 20.97 27.26
CA GLY A 134 11.36 21.30 27.71
C GLY A 134 12.34 20.13 27.85
N THR A 135 11.94 18.90 27.53
CA THR A 135 12.85 17.74 27.48
C THR A 135 13.52 17.57 26.11
N TYR A 136 14.65 16.86 26.09
CA TYR A 136 15.38 16.49 24.87
C TYR A 136 15.29 14.97 24.56
N TYR A 137 14.67 14.20 25.45
CA TYR A 137 14.56 12.76 25.33
C TYR A 137 13.47 12.35 24.33
N SER A 138 13.41 11.05 24.01
CA SER A 138 12.38 10.46 23.15
C SER A 138 10.97 10.73 23.67
N PHE A 139 10.78 10.76 24.98
CA PHE A 139 9.50 11.04 25.64
C PHE A 139 9.67 12.17 26.65
N TYR A 140 8.60 12.91 26.98
CA TYR A 140 8.68 13.89 28.08
C TYR A 140 8.90 13.21 29.44
N THR A 141 8.64 11.90 29.53
CA THR A 141 8.91 11.06 30.70
C THR A 141 10.37 10.61 30.80
N GLY A 142 11.23 10.96 29.84
CA GLY A 142 12.64 10.55 29.77
C GLY A 142 12.90 9.48 28.72
N ASP A 143 13.79 8.54 29.03
CA ASP A 143 14.29 7.52 28.09
C ASP A 143 13.30 6.38 27.78
N GLY A 144 12.13 6.36 28.42
CA GLY A 144 11.10 5.34 28.18
C GLY A 144 9.71 5.82 28.52
N LEU A 145 8.71 5.12 28.00
CA LEU A 145 7.32 5.45 28.19
C LEU A 145 6.69 4.57 29.30
N PRO A 146 6.24 5.13 30.43
CA PRO A 146 5.66 4.37 31.53
C PRO A 146 4.41 3.57 31.10
N GLY A 147 4.19 2.41 31.70
CA GLY A 147 3.14 1.46 31.28
C GLY A 147 1.71 2.00 31.29
N ASN A 148 1.41 3.04 32.08
CA ASN A 148 0.09 3.68 32.10
C ASN A 148 -0.21 4.54 30.86
N PHE A 149 0.80 4.85 30.05
CA PHE A 149 0.64 5.46 28.71
C PHE A 149 0.43 4.39 27.64
N GLN A 150 0.84 3.16 27.91
CA GLN A 150 0.79 2.06 26.96
C GLN A 150 -0.56 1.36 27.04
N LYS A 151 -1.33 1.40 25.95
CA LYS A 151 -2.61 0.69 25.84
C LYS A 151 -2.35 -0.69 25.21
N ASN A 152 -2.36 -0.78 23.89
CA ASN A 152 -2.02 -2.00 23.14
C ASN A 152 -0.89 -1.72 22.14
N GLN A 153 0.32 -1.48 22.65
CA GLN A 153 1.45 -0.97 21.85
C GLN A 153 2.15 -2.07 21.03
N LYS A 154 1.42 -2.67 20.08
CA LYS A 154 1.91 -3.75 19.22
C LYS A 154 1.22 -3.71 17.87
N ILE A 155 1.87 -4.25 16.84
CA ILE A 155 1.26 -4.44 15.53
C ILE A 155 0.11 -5.45 15.66
N VAL A 156 -1.08 -5.06 15.22
CA VAL A 156 -2.28 -5.91 15.27
C VAL A 156 -3.05 -5.81 13.97
N ARG A 157 -3.60 -6.94 13.52
CA ARG A 157 -4.55 -6.97 12.41
C ARG A 157 -5.90 -6.37 12.78
N ASP A 158 -6.39 -6.76 13.95
CA ASP A 158 -7.65 -6.29 14.50
C ASP A 158 -7.36 -5.45 15.75
N TYR A 159 -7.94 -4.26 15.82
CA TYR A 159 -7.72 -3.37 16.95
C TYR A 159 -8.16 -4.02 18.27
N ALA A 160 -7.30 -3.94 19.28
CA ALA A 160 -7.70 -4.34 20.62
C ALA A 160 -8.70 -3.30 21.17
N PRO A 161 -9.81 -3.74 21.79
CA PRO A 161 -10.73 -2.83 22.46
C PRO A 161 -10.05 -2.25 23.69
N VAL A 162 -9.81 -0.95 23.68
CA VAL A 162 -9.18 -0.20 24.77
C VAL A 162 -9.94 1.10 24.97
N SER A 163 -9.96 1.61 26.21
CA SER A 163 -10.63 2.89 26.47
C SER A 163 -9.81 4.04 25.87
N LEU A 164 -10.50 4.96 25.18
CA LEU A 164 -9.93 6.18 24.62
C LEU A 164 -10.33 7.41 25.44
N LYS A 165 -10.76 7.19 26.69
CA LYS A 165 -11.07 8.26 27.63
C LYS A 165 -9.87 9.18 27.75
N VAL A 166 -10.13 10.48 27.63
CA VAL A 166 -9.09 11.52 27.69
C VAL A 166 -8.71 11.87 29.12
N GLY A 167 -7.57 12.52 29.29
CA GLY A 167 -7.04 13.00 30.57
C GLY A 167 -6.59 11.88 31.51
N GLN A 168 -6.21 10.71 30.99
CA GLN A 168 -5.91 9.54 31.84
C GLN A 168 -4.42 9.40 32.20
N THR A 169 -3.52 9.93 31.36
CA THR A 169 -2.09 9.94 31.66
C THR A 169 -1.69 11.14 32.52
N PRO A 170 -0.62 11.07 33.35
CA PRO A 170 -0.11 12.23 34.07
C PRO A 170 0.25 13.37 33.10
N PRO A 171 -0.13 14.63 33.37
CA PRO A 171 0.19 15.71 32.44
C PRO A 171 1.70 15.95 32.35
N ASN A 172 2.16 16.47 31.22
CA ASN A 172 3.53 16.97 31.10
C ASN A 172 3.72 18.30 31.88
N ALA A 173 4.93 18.87 31.84
CA ALA A 173 5.26 20.09 32.59
C ALA A 173 4.43 21.33 32.19
N LEU A 174 3.73 21.29 31.05
CA LEU A 174 2.85 22.35 30.56
C LEU A 174 1.37 22.09 30.88
N GLY A 175 1.05 20.98 31.56
CA GLY A 175 -0.34 20.64 31.92
C GLY A 175 -1.13 19.92 30.83
N LEU A 176 -0.47 19.45 29.76
CA LEU A 176 -1.07 18.69 28.67
C LEU A 176 -1.11 17.20 28.99
N TYR A 177 -2.25 16.57 28.71
CA TYR A 177 -2.48 15.15 28.90
C TYR A 177 -2.39 14.41 27.56
N ASP A 178 -2.10 13.12 27.66
CA ASP A 178 -2.19 12.14 26.57
C ASP A 178 -1.34 12.52 25.33
N MET A 179 -0.20 13.20 25.54
CA MET A 179 0.72 13.60 24.46
C MET A 179 1.52 12.43 23.85
N HIS A 180 1.44 11.25 24.46
CA HIS A 180 2.08 10.01 23.99
C HIS A 180 1.03 8.91 23.96
N GLY A 181 0.58 8.55 22.75
CA GLY A 181 -0.44 7.54 22.53
C GLY A 181 -1.87 8.10 22.63
N ASN A 182 -2.79 7.25 23.10
CA ASN A 182 -4.24 7.43 22.98
C ASN A 182 -4.72 7.46 21.52
N VAL A 183 -4.58 8.58 20.81
CA VAL A 183 -4.85 8.69 19.37
C VAL A 183 -3.77 9.54 18.68
N GLU A 184 -3.50 9.24 17.42
CA GLU A 184 -2.68 10.10 16.57
C GLU A 184 -3.42 11.41 16.33
N GLU A 185 -2.70 12.52 16.20
CA GLU A 185 -3.31 13.83 16.12
C GLU A 185 -2.96 14.56 14.83
N TRP A 186 -3.99 15.00 14.11
CA TRP A 186 -3.83 15.88 12.96
C TRP A 186 -3.12 17.18 13.31
N CYS A 187 -2.07 17.50 12.55
CA CYS A 187 -1.39 18.79 12.56
C CYS A 187 -1.77 19.59 11.31
N LEU A 188 -1.62 20.92 11.38
CA LEU A 188 -1.97 21.84 10.29
C LEU A 188 -1.16 21.59 9.01
N ASP A 189 0.06 21.12 9.14
CA ASP A 189 1.12 21.14 8.14
C ASP A 189 0.90 20.14 7.00
N TRP A 190 1.30 20.54 5.78
CA TRP A 190 1.62 19.58 4.73
C TRP A 190 2.96 18.93 5.03
N TYR A 191 3.00 17.61 4.95
CA TYR A 191 4.21 16.82 5.13
C TYR A 191 5.22 17.08 4.01
N GLY A 192 6.49 17.14 4.39
CA GLY A 192 7.66 17.24 3.51
C GLY A 192 8.95 17.16 4.34
N PRO A 193 10.13 17.14 3.69
CA PRO A 193 11.41 16.95 4.36
C PRO A 193 11.72 18.13 5.29
N TYR A 194 12.43 17.84 6.38
CA TYR A 194 12.95 18.89 7.23
C TYR A 194 14.10 19.63 6.56
N ARG A 195 14.27 20.90 6.96
CA ARG A 195 15.38 21.73 6.53
C ARG A 195 16.31 22.01 7.71
N PRO A 196 17.63 22.05 7.51
CA PRO A 196 18.60 22.15 8.60
C PRO A 196 18.66 23.54 9.24
N GLU A 197 18.10 24.58 8.61
CA GLU A 197 18.20 25.95 9.10
C GLU A 197 17.33 26.20 10.34
N ASP A 198 17.73 27.19 11.15
CA ASP A 198 16.93 27.72 12.25
C ASP A 198 15.61 28.29 11.72
N GLN A 199 14.50 27.92 12.35
CA GLN A 199 13.15 28.31 11.96
C GLN A 199 12.44 29.09 13.06
N THR A 200 11.52 29.98 12.68
CA THR A 200 10.62 30.68 13.60
C THR A 200 9.19 30.49 13.13
N ASP A 201 8.33 29.98 14.02
CA ASP A 201 6.92 29.64 13.77
C ASP A 201 6.68 28.86 12.47
N PRO A 202 7.38 27.73 12.22
CA PRO A 202 7.18 26.98 10.99
C PRO A 202 5.77 26.37 10.94
N CYS A 203 5.20 26.32 9.73
CA CYS A 203 3.87 25.76 9.46
C CYS A 203 3.84 24.90 8.19
N GLY A 204 5.01 24.33 7.86
CA GLY A 204 5.16 23.31 6.84
C GLY A 204 5.15 23.85 5.41
N TYR A 205 4.93 22.93 4.48
CA TYR A 205 4.92 23.22 3.06
C TYR A 205 3.60 23.86 2.62
N LYS A 206 3.63 24.64 1.54
CA LYS A 206 2.43 25.27 0.96
C LYS A 206 1.41 24.25 0.46
N ASN A 207 1.89 23.14 -0.08
CA ASN A 207 1.10 22.03 -0.61
C ASN A 207 1.87 20.72 -0.44
N GLY A 208 1.18 19.61 -0.58
CA GLY A 208 1.77 18.28 -0.48
C GLY A 208 0.74 17.19 -0.80
N TYR A 209 1.16 15.94 -0.63
CA TYR A 209 0.26 14.79 -0.79
C TYR A 209 -0.34 14.32 0.54
N PHE A 210 0.30 14.66 1.66
CA PHE A 210 -0.06 14.15 2.98
C PHE A 210 -0.05 15.25 4.03
N ARG A 211 -0.92 15.12 5.03
CA ARG A 211 -0.97 15.98 6.21
C ARG A 211 -0.29 15.28 7.38
N VAL A 212 0.44 16.05 8.17
CA VAL A 212 1.20 15.52 9.30
C VAL A 212 0.26 15.03 10.40
N THR A 213 0.63 13.91 11.01
CA THR A 213 0.06 13.44 12.28
C THR A 213 1.16 13.11 13.28
N ARG A 214 0.89 13.33 14.57
CA ARG A 214 1.86 13.14 15.66
C ARG A 214 1.28 12.33 16.82
N GLY A 215 2.15 11.86 17.73
CA GLY A 215 1.78 11.29 19.03
C GLY A 215 1.59 9.77 19.09
N GLY A 216 1.42 9.10 17.95
CA GLY A 216 1.11 7.67 17.90
C GLY A 216 -0.28 7.35 18.48
N SER A 217 -0.68 6.09 18.52
CA SER A 217 -2.01 5.70 19.00
C SER A 217 -1.99 4.53 19.99
N HIS A 218 -3.16 4.27 20.55
CA HIS A 218 -3.45 3.14 21.41
C HIS A 218 -3.08 1.74 20.85
N ASN A 219 -2.90 1.58 19.53
CA ASN A 219 -2.68 0.31 18.82
C ASN A 219 -1.41 0.33 17.92
N THR A 220 -0.50 1.28 18.11
CA THR A 220 0.80 1.34 17.40
C THR A 220 1.95 0.96 18.34
N PRO A 221 3.06 0.38 17.84
CA PRO A 221 4.25 0.13 18.68
C PRO A 221 4.78 1.40 19.38
N GLU A 222 5.37 1.23 20.57
CA GLU A 222 5.89 2.32 21.43
C GLU A 222 6.84 3.26 20.70
N LYS A 223 7.65 2.76 19.76
CA LYS A 223 8.60 3.58 18.99
C LYS A 223 7.93 4.72 18.19
N TYR A 224 6.64 4.57 17.85
CA TYR A 224 5.87 5.59 17.13
C TYR A 224 5.23 6.64 18.06
N LEU A 225 5.39 6.51 19.38
CA LEU A 225 4.86 7.44 20.36
C LEU A 225 5.89 8.50 20.79
N ARG A 226 7.12 8.44 20.25
CA ARG A 226 8.17 9.40 20.58
C ARG A 226 7.72 10.81 20.21
N SER A 227 8.19 11.80 20.97
CA SER A 227 7.89 13.22 20.74
C SER A 227 8.30 13.66 19.33
N GLY A 228 9.47 13.19 18.87
CA GLY A 228 10.02 13.48 17.54
C GLY A 228 9.41 12.63 16.41
N ASN A 229 8.68 11.55 16.73
CA ASN A 229 8.08 10.71 15.70
C ASN A 229 7.07 11.53 14.91
N ARG A 230 7.23 11.52 13.59
CA ARG A 230 6.30 12.16 12.67
C ARG A 230 5.74 11.13 11.72
N MET A 231 4.48 11.32 11.39
CA MET A 231 3.79 10.46 10.44
C MET A 231 2.97 11.34 9.53
N ALA A 232 2.34 10.76 8.53
CA ALA A 232 1.39 11.51 7.73
C ALA A 232 0.33 10.61 7.14
N MET A 233 -0.72 11.25 6.65
CA MET A 233 -1.84 10.58 6.00
C MET A 233 -2.34 11.36 4.81
N ILE A 234 -2.98 10.64 3.90
CA ILE A 234 -3.79 11.24 2.85
C ILE A 234 -4.91 12.05 3.53
N PRO A 235 -5.14 13.33 3.17
CA PRO A 235 -6.06 14.20 3.90
C PRO A 235 -7.48 13.63 4.06
N GLU A 236 -7.96 12.90 3.06
CA GLU A 236 -9.27 12.28 3.02
C GLU A 236 -9.38 10.98 3.83
N ASP A 237 -8.26 10.40 4.26
CA ASP A 237 -8.23 9.17 5.03
C ASP A 237 -8.81 9.39 6.45
N LYS A 238 -9.45 8.34 6.98
CA LYS A 238 -10.02 8.35 8.33
C LYS A 238 -10.15 6.93 8.87
N HIS A 239 -9.59 6.71 10.05
CA HIS A 239 -9.64 5.41 10.72
C HIS A 239 -9.66 5.55 12.24
N ALA A 240 -9.65 4.42 12.94
CA ALA A 240 -9.84 4.35 14.38
C ALA A 240 -8.63 4.83 15.21
N LEU A 241 -7.52 5.19 14.57
CA LEU A 241 -6.27 5.55 15.26
C LEU A 241 -6.08 7.05 15.40
N THR A 242 -6.83 7.87 14.67
CA THR A 242 -6.54 9.30 14.52
C THR A 242 -7.71 10.14 14.99
N GLY A 243 -7.39 11.10 15.85
CA GLY A 243 -8.23 12.21 16.28
C GLY A 243 -7.48 13.52 16.11
N PHE A 244 -7.73 14.48 16.99
CA PHE A 244 -7.03 15.77 17.01
C PHE A 244 -7.25 16.51 18.32
N ARG A 245 -6.40 17.51 18.57
CA ARG A 245 -6.64 18.56 19.56
C ARG A 245 -6.58 19.93 18.88
N VAL A 246 -7.09 20.95 19.57
CA VAL A 246 -7.17 22.32 19.03
C VAL A 246 -6.15 23.24 19.68
N VAL A 247 -5.76 24.28 18.95
CA VAL A 247 -5.06 25.44 19.52
C VAL A 247 -5.87 26.71 19.30
N GLN A 248 -5.81 27.62 20.27
CA GLN A 248 -6.44 28.94 20.21
C GLN A 248 -5.36 30.00 19.93
N ALA A 249 -5.06 30.23 18.65
CA ALA A 249 -4.07 31.19 18.17
C ALA A 249 -4.39 31.64 16.75
N ASN A 250 -3.82 32.78 16.33
CA ASN A 250 -3.86 33.20 14.94
C ASN A 250 -3.20 32.14 14.04
N TYR A 251 -3.60 32.13 12.76
CA TYR A 251 -2.88 31.36 11.76
C TYR A 251 -1.46 31.93 11.57
N PRO A 252 -0.47 31.06 11.29
CA PRO A 252 0.84 31.49 10.81
C PRO A 252 0.70 32.36 9.56
N SER A 253 1.61 33.33 9.37
CA SER A 253 1.45 34.38 8.36
C SER A 253 1.66 33.92 6.91
N GLU A 254 2.47 32.89 6.65
CA GLU A 254 2.71 32.29 5.32
C GLU A 254 3.27 30.86 5.51
N PRO A 255 3.11 29.93 4.54
CA PRO A 255 3.77 28.63 4.58
C PRO A 255 5.29 28.80 4.66
N SER A 256 5.96 27.94 5.43
CA SER A 256 7.40 28.00 5.63
C SER A 256 8.17 27.61 4.37
N TYR A 257 7.59 26.71 3.56
CA TYR A 257 8.26 26.14 2.40
C TYR A 257 7.38 26.12 1.16
N TYR A 258 8.03 26.27 0.01
CA TYR A 258 7.49 25.89 -1.27
C TYR A 258 8.03 24.50 -1.61
N ASN A 259 7.22 23.66 -2.26
CA ASN A 259 7.69 22.36 -2.70
C ASN A 259 8.75 22.54 -3.80
N ASP A 260 10.00 22.35 -3.42
CA ASP A 260 11.21 22.39 -4.25
C ASP A 260 11.96 21.05 -4.20
N GLU A 261 11.27 19.97 -3.80
CA GLU A 261 11.87 18.64 -3.73
C GLU A 261 12.49 18.26 -5.06
N THR A 262 13.76 17.86 -5.02
CA THR A 262 14.45 17.32 -6.18
C THR A 262 13.80 15.97 -6.52
N PRO A 263 13.38 15.74 -7.77
CA PRO A 263 12.82 14.45 -8.16
C PRO A 263 13.79 13.32 -7.86
N HIS A 264 13.24 12.19 -7.40
CA HIS A 264 14.00 10.95 -7.24
C HIS A 264 14.57 10.46 -8.58
N LEU A 265 15.60 9.61 -8.52
CA LEU A 265 16.34 9.16 -9.71
C LEU A 265 15.42 8.57 -10.79
N ASN A 266 14.45 7.73 -10.39
CA ASN A 266 13.49 7.08 -11.29
C ASN A 266 12.55 8.07 -12.03
N ALA A 267 12.50 9.32 -11.57
CA ALA A 267 11.68 10.42 -12.09
C ALA A 267 12.53 11.54 -12.73
N THR A 268 13.86 11.44 -12.71
CA THR A 268 14.75 12.48 -13.23
C THR A 268 15.07 12.25 -14.71
N ASN A 269 15.20 13.34 -15.48
CA ASN A 269 15.59 13.33 -16.90
C ASN A 269 14.80 12.34 -17.78
N VAL A 270 13.51 12.16 -17.51
CA VAL A 270 12.65 11.25 -18.27
C VAL A 270 12.33 11.87 -19.63
N LYS A 271 12.72 11.17 -20.71
CA LYS A 271 12.38 11.58 -22.08
C LYS A 271 10.88 11.45 -22.29
N GLN A 272 10.28 12.45 -22.93
CA GLN A 272 8.86 12.46 -23.26
C GLN A 272 8.58 12.12 -24.73
N GLU A 273 9.64 11.97 -25.54
CA GLU A 273 9.50 11.56 -26.93
C GLU A 273 8.97 10.12 -27.00
N LYS A 274 7.98 9.90 -27.88
CA LYS A 274 7.45 8.55 -28.13
C LYS A 274 8.52 7.67 -28.78
N PHE A 275 8.69 6.47 -28.24
CA PHE A 275 9.56 5.48 -28.82
C PHE A 275 8.93 4.82 -30.04
N LEU A 276 9.74 4.60 -31.06
CA LEU A 276 9.32 3.88 -32.25
C LEU A 276 9.45 2.38 -32.01
N TRP A 277 8.37 1.76 -31.53
CA TRP A 277 8.31 0.32 -31.32
C TRP A 277 8.32 -0.43 -32.66
N THR A 278 9.44 -1.07 -32.99
CA THR A 278 9.54 -1.99 -34.12
C THR A 278 9.29 -3.41 -33.64
N ASN A 279 8.35 -4.12 -34.26
CA ASN A 279 8.10 -5.52 -33.95
C ASN A 279 9.41 -6.34 -34.05
N ALA A 280 9.77 -7.04 -32.96
CA ALA A 280 10.98 -7.87 -32.89
C ALA A 280 10.95 -9.05 -33.88
N GLY A 281 9.83 -9.27 -34.56
CA GLY A 281 9.65 -10.34 -35.53
C GLY A 281 9.47 -11.70 -34.86
N ASN A 282 9.65 -12.77 -35.63
CA ASN A 282 9.52 -14.14 -35.13
C ASN A 282 10.88 -14.78 -34.83
N THR A 283 11.95 -13.97 -34.68
CA THR A 283 13.27 -14.49 -34.30
C THR A 283 13.29 -14.78 -32.81
N PRO A 284 13.54 -16.03 -32.39
CA PRO A 284 13.63 -16.40 -30.99
C PRO A 284 14.65 -15.55 -30.23
N LEU A 285 14.23 -14.97 -29.10
CA LEU A 285 15.08 -14.15 -28.24
C LEU A 285 14.84 -14.49 -26.77
N PHE A 286 15.93 -14.72 -26.04
CA PHE A 286 15.97 -14.81 -24.58
C PHE A 286 17.22 -14.11 -24.07
N ILE A 287 17.03 -13.18 -23.14
CA ILE A 287 18.11 -12.54 -22.40
C ILE A 287 18.20 -13.22 -21.03
N PRO A 288 19.39 -13.69 -20.62
CA PRO A 288 19.59 -14.29 -19.30
C PRO A 288 19.27 -13.30 -18.17
N PRO A 289 18.97 -13.80 -16.96
CA PRO A 289 18.59 -12.96 -15.83
C PRO A 289 19.64 -11.89 -15.52
N ARG A 290 19.18 -10.64 -15.39
CA ARG A 290 19.97 -9.50 -14.91
C ARG A 290 19.39 -9.00 -13.59
N THR A 291 20.21 -8.40 -12.72
CA THR A 291 19.68 -7.77 -11.50
C THR A 291 19.02 -6.45 -11.87
N PHE A 292 17.80 -6.19 -11.38
CA PHE A 292 17.14 -4.88 -11.49
C PHE A 292 16.95 -4.16 -10.15
N VAL A 293 17.01 -4.90 -9.04
CA VAL A 293 17.04 -4.31 -7.69
C VAL A 293 18.47 -3.92 -7.38
N ILE A 294 18.83 -2.70 -7.78
CA ILE A 294 20.15 -2.12 -7.57
C ILE A 294 20.09 -1.23 -6.33
N ARG A 295 20.97 -1.50 -5.37
CA ARG A 295 21.04 -0.73 -4.13
C ARG A 295 21.51 0.71 -4.47
N PRO A 296 20.89 1.75 -3.89
CA PRO A 296 21.36 3.12 -4.02
C PRO A 296 22.78 3.30 -3.47
N ASP A 297 23.52 4.29 -3.97
CA ASP A 297 24.79 4.70 -3.37
C ASP A 297 24.63 4.99 -1.86
N CYS A 298 25.60 4.55 -1.04
CA CYS A 298 25.55 4.70 0.41
C CYS A 298 25.55 6.17 0.89
N SER A 299 25.93 7.11 0.03
CA SER A 299 25.88 8.55 0.29
C SER A 299 24.53 9.18 -0.08
N SER A 300 23.63 8.43 -0.72
CA SER A 300 22.27 8.89 -1.01
C SER A 300 21.40 8.86 0.25
N ASN A 301 20.38 9.71 0.29
CA ASN A 301 19.34 9.69 1.32
C ASN A 301 18.19 8.74 0.98
N GLU A 302 18.37 7.83 0.01
CA GLU A 302 17.32 6.94 -0.44
C GLU A 302 17.13 5.77 0.55
N PRO A 303 15.91 5.54 1.06
CA PRO A 303 15.67 4.43 1.98
C PRO A 303 15.83 3.09 1.24
N PHE A 304 16.64 2.18 1.79
CA PHE A 304 16.80 0.84 1.23
C PHE A 304 17.02 -0.20 2.34
N PHE A 305 16.06 -1.11 2.48
CA PHE A 305 16.05 -2.10 3.56
C PHE A 305 16.44 -3.49 3.09
N LYS A 306 16.56 -4.43 4.03
CA LYS A 306 17.08 -5.78 3.76
C LYS A 306 16.13 -6.65 2.93
N HIS A 307 14.82 -6.42 3.01
CA HIS A 307 13.82 -7.24 2.33
C HIS A 307 13.16 -6.45 1.18
N ASN A 308 13.34 -6.91 -0.06
CA ASN A 308 12.86 -6.24 -1.28
C ASN A 308 11.97 -7.19 -2.07
N HIS A 309 10.67 -6.92 -2.16
CA HIS A 309 9.69 -7.95 -2.51
C HIS A 309 8.41 -7.38 -3.16
N GLN A 310 7.53 -8.27 -3.63
CA GLN A 310 6.30 -7.95 -4.39
C GLN A 310 6.52 -6.96 -5.55
N PRO A 311 7.30 -7.35 -6.59
CA PRO A 311 7.57 -6.45 -7.71
C PRO A 311 6.34 -6.21 -8.59
N ALA A 312 6.34 -5.11 -9.33
CA ALA A 312 5.51 -4.85 -10.49
C ALA A 312 6.36 -4.22 -11.60
N ILE A 313 5.94 -4.34 -12.85
CA ILE A 313 6.65 -3.77 -14.00
C ILE A 313 5.65 -3.31 -15.06
N THR A 314 5.94 -2.17 -15.68
CA THR A 314 5.25 -1.69 -16.87
C THR A 314 6.24 -1.12 -17.89
N TRP A 315 5.79 -0.95 -19.12
CA TRP A 315 6.51 -0.21 -20.16
C TRP A 315 5.97 1.22 -20.26
N CYS A 316 6.83 2.16 -20.65
CA CYS A 316 6.49 3.56 -20.87
C CYS A 316 6.47 3.88 -22.37
N ASP A 317 5.70 4.88 -22.79
CA ASP A 317 5.57 5.26 -24.21
C ASP A 317 6.90 5.73 -24.84
N ASN A 318 7.83 6.20 -24.00
CA ASN A 318 9.19 6.60 -24.37
C ASN A 318 10.18 5.44 -24.51
N GLY A 319 9.74 4.18 -24.39
CA GLY A 319 10.58 2.99 -24.56
C GLY A 319 11.21 2.49 -23.26
N ASP A 320 11.09 3.23 -22.16
CA ASP A 320 11.60 2.81 -20.86
C ASP A 320 10.76 1.66 -20.27
N LEU A 321 11.36 0.90 -19.35
CA LEU A 321 10.62 0.08 -18.39
C LEU A 321 10.70 0.73 -17.02
N LEU A 322 9.59 0.69 -16.29
CA LEU A 322 9.52 1.08 -14.90
C LEU A 322 9.14 -0.13 -14.06
N ALA A 323 10.01 -0.49 -13.11
CA ALA A 323 9.76 -1.58 -12.16
C ALA A 323 9.73 -1.01 -10.73
N SER A 324 8.81 -1.48 -9.92
CA SER A 324 8.67 -1.06 -8.51
C SER A 324 8.45 -2.25 -7.60
N TRP A 325 8.84 -2.13 -6.34
CA TRP A 325 8.72 -3.17 -5.31
C TRP A 325 8.69 -2.50 -3.93
N PHE A 326 8.23 -3.20 -2.90
CA PHE A 326 8.39 -2.67 -1.55
C PHE A 326 9.75 -3.05 -0.97
N SER A 327 10.34 -2.15 -0.18
CA SER A 327 11.52 -2.37 0.64
C SER A 327 11.14 -2.21 2.12
N ALA A 328 11.49 -3.20 2.95
CA ALA A 328 11.19 -3.17 4.38
C ALA A 328 12.21 -3.97 5.21
N ASP A 329 12.30 -3.68 6.51
CA ASP A 329 12.94 -4.58 7.46
C ASP A 329 11.98 -5.63 8.01
N GLU A 330 10.69 -5.27 8.13
CA GLU A 330 9.59 -6.14 8.55
C GLU A 330 8.37 -5.93 7.66
N GLU A 331 7.80 -7.00 7.07
CA GLU A 331 6.66 -6.89 6.15
C GLU A 331 5.36 -6.42 6.83
N ASN A 332 5.20 -6.66 8.13
CA ASN A 332 4.07 -6.17 8.93
C ASN A 332 4.36 -4.81 9.61
N GLY A 333 5.54 -4.23 9.39
CA GLY A 333 5.93 -2.95 9.98
C GLY A 333 5.36 -1.73 9.24
N ARG A 334 5.47 -0.55 9.86
CA ARG A 334 5.04 0.72 9.25
C ARG A 334 6.18 1.43 8.50
N GLY A 335 7.43 0.96 8.61
CA GLY A 335 8.59 1.53 7.91
C GLY A 335 8.73 1.13 6.44
N MET A 336 7.85 0.26 5.92
CA MET A 336 7.87 -0.16 4.51
C MET A 336 7.77 1.02 3.55
N VAL A 337 8.63 1.06 2.53
CA VAL A 337 8.59 2.03 1.42
C VAL A 337 8.38 1.32 0.10
N VAL A 338 7.86 2.01 -0.92
CA VAL A 338 7.88 1.52 -2.31
C VAL A 338 9.02 2.20 -3.04
N LEU A 339 9.93 1.40 -3.58
CA LEU A 339 11.04 1.84 -4.42
C LEU A 339 10.74 1.53 -5.89
N ALA A 340 11.43 2.23 -6.79
CA ALA A 340 11.43 1.92 -8.20
C ALA A 340 12.82 2.05 -8.82
N SER A 341 13.04 1.29 -9.88
CA SER A 341 14.14 1.42 -10.82
C SER A 341 13.59 1.50 -12.23
N ARG A 342 14.36 2.16 -13.10
CA ARG A 342 14.00 2.33 -14.51
C ARG A 342 15.07 1.74 -15.39
N LEU A 343 14.64 1.07 -16.45
CA LEU A 343 15.51 0.66 -17.56
C LEU A 343 15.26 1.63 -18.71
N ARG A 344 16.26 2.46 -19.01
CA ARG A 344 16.13 3.46 -20.08
C ARG A 344 16.08 2.79 -21.45
N ALA A 345 15.30 3.36 -22.37
CA ALA A 345 15.27 2.91 -23.76
C ALA A 345 16.69 2.85 -24.37
N GLY A 346 17.09 1.68 -24.86
CA GLY A 346 18.42 1.44 -25.42
C GLY A 346 19.53 1.12 -24.40
N SER A 347 19.22 1.13 -23.10
CA SER A 347 20.14 0.67 -22.04
C SER A 347 19.99 -0.83 -21.79
N ASP A 348 21.09 -1.42 -21.32
CA ASP A 348 21.15 -2.79 -20.81
C ASP A 348 21.22 -2.86 -19.26
N GLU A 349 21.39 -1.70 -18.62
CA GLU A 349 21.57 -1.53 -17.18
C GLU A 349 20.38 -0.78 -16.55
N TRP A 350 19.90 -1.31 -15.43
CA TRP A 350 18.88 -0.69 -14.60
C TRP A 350 19.50 0.41 -13.73
N GLU A 351 18.78 1.52 -13.58
CA GLU A 351 19.15 2.57 -12.65
C GLU A 351 19.06 2.08 -11.19
N GLU A 352 19.84 2.73 -10.31
CA GLU A 352 19.73 2.54 -8.87
C GLU A 352 18.28 2.72 -8.38
N ALA A 353 17.91 1.98 -7.35
CA ALA A 353 16.61 2.15 -6.73
C ALA A 353 16.48 3.55 -6.14
N SER A 354 15.27 4.11 -6.17
CA SER A 354 14.96 5.36 -5.48
C SER A 354 13.50 5.36 -5.05
N LEU A 355 13.17 6.20 -4.07
CA LEU A 355 11.85 6.28 -3.47
C LEU A 355 10.79 6.59 -4.54
N PHE A 356 9.77 5.76 -4.60
CA PHE A 356 8.68 5.88 -5.56
C PHE A 356 7.36 6.26 -4.91
N PHE A 357 7.07 5.69 -3.74
CA PHE A 357 5.87 6.01 -2.97
C PHE A 357 6.01 5.62 -1.51
N LYS A 358 5.60 6.53 -0.63
CA LYS A 358 5.47 6.26 0.80
C LYS A 358 4.42 7.20 1.37
N VAL A 359 3.40 6.65 2.04
CA VAL A 359 2.66 7.40 3.05
C VAL A 359 3.45 7.24 4.36
N PRO A 360 4.01 8.32 4.94
CA PRO A 360 4.89 8.25 6.10
C PRO A 360 4.28 7.46 7.26
N ASP A 361 5.04 6.52 7.82
CA ASP A 361 4.58 5.62 8.88
C ASP A 361 3.25 4.87 8.60
N ARG A 362 3.05 4.48 7.34
CA ARG A 362 1.98 3.56 6.94
C ARG A 362 2.57 2.33 6.26
N ASN A 363 1.96 1.17 6.46
CA ASN A 363 2.36 -0.03 5.74
C ASN A 363 1.88 0.06 4.28
N MET A 364 2.78 -0.20 3.34
CA MET A 364 2.58 0.03 1.90
C MET A 364 2.41 -1.28 1.12
N THR A 365 1.98 -2.36 1.79
CA THR A 365 1.94 -3.71 1.19
C THR A 365 1.00 -3.78 -0.02
N GLY A 366 1.48 -4.45 -1.06
CA GLY A 366 0.73 -4.70 -2.28
C GLY A 366 0.76 -3.52 -3.24
N LEU A 367 1.22 -3.78 -4.46
CA LEU A 367 1.32 -2.75 -5.50
C LEU A 367 1.14 -3.32 -6.91
N ALA A 368 0.71 -2.46 -7.82
CA ALA A 368 0.61 -2.74 -9.24
C ALA A 368 1.01 -1.51 -10.07
N LEU A 369 1.65 -1.77 -11.21
CA LEU A 369 1.95 -0.80 -12.26
C LEU A 369 1.31 -1.25 -13.56
N PHE A 370 0.75 -0.29 -14.30
CA PHE A 370 -0.03 -0.59 -15.48
C PHE A 370 0.04 0.58 -16.49
N ASN A 371 0.24 0.29 -17.77
CA ASN A 371 0.10 1.23 -18.88
C ASN A 371 -1.16 0.86 -19.67
N ASP A 372 -2.07 1.82 -19.87
CA ASP A 372 -3.34 1.58 -20.57
C ASP A 372 -3.23 1.49 -22.10
N GLY A 373 -2.05 1.70 -22.66
CA GLY A 373 -1.80 1.76 -24.09
C GLY A 373 -2.25 3.07 -24.76
N ALA A 374 -2.76 4.02 -23.98
CA ALA A 374 -3.19 5.35 -24.41
C ALA A 374 -2.29 6.47 -23.86
N GLY A 375 -1.12 6.11 -23.33
CA GLY A 375 -0.13 7.05 -22.80
C GLY A 375 -0.32 7.40 -21.33
N ASN A 376 -1.19 6.69 -20.60
CA ASN A 376 -1.34 6.87 -19.16
C ASN A 376 -0.75 5.68 -18.40
N LEU A 377 0.03 5.99 -17.38
CA LEU A 377 0.51 5.02 -16.39
C LEU A 377 -0.34 5.13 -15.13
N TYR A 378 -0.62 3.98 -14.53
CA TYR A 378 -1.35 3.86 -13.27
C TYR A 378 -0.50 3.11 -12.26
N HIS A 379 -0.50 3.62 -11.04
CA HIS A 379 0.07 2.97 -9.88
C HIS A 379 -1.04 2.78 -8.86
N ILE A 380 -1.28 1.53 -8.46
CA ILE A 380 -2.29 1.17 -7.47
C ILE A 380 -1.58 0.51 -6.29
N ASN A 381 -1.91 0.91 -5.07
CA ASN A 381 -1.24 0.41 -3.85
C ASN A 381 -2.25 0.22 -2.72
N GLY A 382 -1.99 -0.76 -1.85
CA GLY A 382 -2.66 -0.86 -0.55
C GLY A 382 -2.00 0.04 0.48
N VAL A 383 -2.75 0.69 1.36
CA VAL A 383 -2.19 1.49 2.47
C VAL A 383 -2.85 1.09 3.77
N GLU A 384 -2.06 0.73 4.78
CA GLU A 384 -2.55 0.27 6.07
C GLU A 384 -2.03 1.17 7.21
N ALA A 385 -2.90 1.46 8.17
CA ALA A 385 -2.69 2.45 9.23
C ALA A 385 -1.84 1.97 10.41
N ALA A 386 -2.02 0.73 10.87
CA ALA A 386 -1.52 0.20 12.14
C ALA A 386 -0.22 -0.63 12.06
N GLY A 387 0.18 -1.04 10.86
CA GLY A 387 1.06 -2.17 10.57
C GLY A 387 0.27 -3.46 10.27
N ASP A 388 0.78 -4.29 9.36
CA ASP A 388 0.20 -5.50 8.73
C ASP A 388 -0.51 -5.22 7.39
N TRP A 389 -1.01 -6.26 6.73
CA TRP A 389 -1.56 -6.25 5.37
C TRP A 389 -2.99 -6.78 5.32
N GLN A 390 -3.72 -6.68 6.43
CA GLN A 390 -5.12 -7.11 6.50
C GLN A 390 -6.10 -6.02 6.09
N ASN A 391 -6.02 -4.85 6.73
CA ASN A 391 -7.08 -3.83 6.70
C ASN A 391 -6.63 -2.57 5.97
N LEU A 392 -6.46 -2.68 4.66
CA LEU A 392 -5.91 -1.59 3.84
C LEU A 392 -7.03 -0.74 3.24
N ILE A 393 -6.73 0.52 2.94
CA ILE A 393 -7.41 1.23 1.84
C ILE A 393 -6.69 0.92 0.53
N MET A 394 -7.33 1.23 -0.60
CA MET A 394 -6.66 1.24 -1.90
C MET A 394 -6.52 2.67 -2.43
N VAL A 395 -5.33 2.97 -2.95
CA VAL A 395 -5.01 4.27 -3.56
C VAL A 395 -4.53 4.11 -4.98
N GLN A 396 -4.78 5.12 -5.82
CA GLN A 396 -4.31 5.18 -7.20
C GLN A 396 -3.59 6.51 -7.47
N ARG A 397 -2.49 6.45 -8.22
CA ARG A 397 -1.84 7.61 -8.85
C ARG A 397 -1.78 7.40 -10.36
N THR A 398 -1.82 8.48 -11.11
CA THR A 398 -1.70 8.46 -12.58
C THR A 398 -0.55 9.35 -13.04
N SER A 399 0.16 8.92 -14.08
CA SER A 399 1.17 9.71 -14.78
C SER A 399 0.86 9.76 -16.27
N THR A 400 1.10 10.91 -16.90
CA THR A 400 0.89 11.15 -18.35
C THR A 400 2.18 11.57 -19.06
N ASP A 401 3.30 11.51 -18.34
CA ASP A 401 4.62 11.97 -18.75
C ASP A 401 5.68 10.88 -18.49
N ASN A 402 5.35 9.64 -18.88
CA ASN A 402 6.23 8.48 -18.78
C ASN A 402 6.75 8.19 -17.36
N GLY A 403 5.97 8.55 -16.33
CA GLY A 403 6.31 8.31 -14.93
C GLY A 403 7.28 9.34 -14.35
N GLN A 404 7.47 10.50 -15.01
CA GLN A 404 8.24 11.62 -14.49
C GLN A 404 7.52 12.29 -13.32
N THR A 405 6.24 12.59 -13.49
CA THR A 405 5.39 13.11 -12.42
C THR A 405 4.16 12.24 -12.24
N TRP A 406 3.63 12.23 -11.01
CA TRP A 406 2.46 11.45 -10.64
C TRP A 406 1.43 12.37 -9.98
N SER A 407 0.16 12.12 -10.22
CA SER A 407 -0.92 12.78 -9.50
C SER A 407 -0.81 12.53 -7.99
N ALA A 408 -1.45 13.40 -7.20
CA ALA A 408 -1.73 13.09 -5.80
C ALA A 408 -2.45 11.73 -5.69
N PRO A 409 -2.18 10.95 -4.62
CA PRO A 409 -2.84 9.67 -4.42
C PRO A 409 -4.33 9.88 -4.19
N LYS A 410 -5.14 9.26 -5.04
CA LYS A 410 -6.59 9.22 -4.89
C LYS A 410 -6.98 7.95 -4.15
N ILE A 411 -7.74 8.08 -3.06
CA ILE A 411 -8.38 6.92 -2.42
C ILE A 411 -9.47 6.38 -3.36
N ILE A 412 -9.32 5.11 -3.77
CA ILE A 412 -10.25 4.41 -4.66
C ILE A 412 -11.09 3.35 -3.95
N ALA A 413 -10.64 2.90 -2.77
CA ALA A 413 -11.44 2.12 -1.83
C ALA A 413 -11.14 2.62 -0.40
N PRO A 414 -12.04 3.42 0.22
CA PRO A 414 -11.73 4.20 1.42
C PRO A 414 -11.87 3.47 2.76
N GLU A 415 -12.50 2.28 2.77
CA GLU A 415 -12.63 1.53 4.01
C GLU A 415 -11.35 0.71 4.24
N HIS A 416 -10.73 0.88 5.41
CA HIS A 416 -9.68 -0.01 5.91
C HIS A 416 -10.26 -1.40 6.19
N THR A 417 -10.12 -2.32 5.23
CA THR A 417 -10.69 -3.66 5.29
C THR A 417 -9.87 -4.68 4.49
N LYS A 418 -10.27 -5.95 4.59
CA LYS A 418 -9.76 -7.05 3.79
C LYS A 418 -10.05 -6.83 2.30
N ARG A 419 -9.47 -7.68 1.44
CA ARG A 419 -9.69 -7.65 -0.01
C ARG A 419 -9.02 -6.48 -0.73
N HIS A 420 -8.15 -5.73 -0.04
CA HIS A 420 -7.44 -4.55 -0.56
C HIS A 420 -5.92 -4.75 -0.71
N GLN A 421 -5.38 -5.94 -0.41
CA GLN A 421 -3.96 -6.23 -0.62
C GLN A 421 -3.69 -6.42 -2.12
N VAL A 422 -3.19 -5.38 -2.77
CA VAL A 422 -3.01 -5.32 -4.23
C VAL A 422 -2.02 -6.36 -4.75
N ILE A 423 -2.40 -7.07 -5.82
CA ILE A 423 -1.56 -8.03 -6.53
C ILE A 423 -1.14 -7.42 -7.88
N ALA A 424 0.16 -7.46 -8.21
CA ALA A 424 0.64 -6.98 -9.51
C ALA A 424 -0.01 -7.75 -10.69
N GLY A 425 -0.29 -7.04 -11.79
CA GLY A 425 -0.92 -7.62 -12.99
C GLY A 425 -2.34 -7.10 -13.26
N THR A 426 -2.58 -5.80 -13.07
CA THR A 426 -3.81 -5.14 -13.53
C THR A 426 -4.02 -5.41 -15.02
N ILE A 427 -5.24 -5.78 -15.42
CA ILE A 427 -5.56 -6.03 -16.84
C ILE A 427 -6.50 -4.97 -17.40
N LEU A 428 -6.33 -4.69 -18.70
CA LEU A 428 -7.29 -3.98 -19.53
C LEU A 428 -8.16 -4.98 -20.27
N THR A 429 -9.47 -4.94 -20.06
CA THR A 429 -10.41 -5.79 -20.80
C THR A 429 -10.69 -5.20 -22.19
N ARG A 430 -11.31 -6.00 -23.07
CA ARG A 430 -11.71 -5.55 -24.42
C ARG A 430 -12.75 -4.44 -24.39
N GLU A 431 -13.53 -4.36 -23.32
CA GLU A 431 -14.52 -3.33 -23.03
C GLU A 431 -13.89 -2.02 -22.53
N GLY A 432 -12.57 -2.00 -22.31
CA GLY A 432 -11.84 -0.86 -21.76
C GLY A 432 -11.90 -0.77 -20.24
N TRP A 433 -12.26 -1.86 -19.55
CA TRP A 433 -12.34 -1.88 -18.09
C TRP A 433 -10.99 -2.26 -17.48
N PHE A 434 -10.69 -1.70 -16.31
CA PHE A 434 -9.55 -2.15 -15.51
C PHE A 434 -10.02 -3.20 -14.51
N ILE A 435 -9.26 -4.29 -14.39
CA ILE A 435 -9.46 -5.29 -13.34
C ILE A 435 -8.17 -5.40 -12.53
N GLN A 436 -8.29 -5.08 -11.24
CA GLN A 436 -7.22 -5.17 -10.25
C GLN A 436 -7.47 -6.34 -9.32
N ALA A 437 -6.57 -7.33 -9.32
CA ALA A 437 -6.64 -8.43 -8.36
C ALA A 437 -6.10 -8.01 -6.99
N CYS A 438 -6.71 -8.51 -5.92
CA CYS A 438 -6.25 -8.32 -4.54
C CYS A 438 -6.36 -9.64 -3.76
N ASP A 439 -5.55 -9.87 -2.73
CA ASP A 439 -5.80 -10.99 -1.82
C ASP A 439 -7.04 -10.70 -0.97
N ALA A 440 -7.93 -11.69 -0.83
CA ALA A 440 -9.20 -11.53 -0.13
C ALA A 440 -9.05 -11.48 1.39
N GLY A 441 -7.89 -11.88 1.91
CA GLY A 441 -7.52 -11.82 3.31
C GLY A 441 -6.02 -12.11 3.48
N PRO A 442 -5.48 -11.95 4.69
CA PRO A 442 -4.05 -12.05 4.95
C PRO A 442 -3.56 -13.51 5.07
N GLY A 443 -4.48 -14.48 5.17
CA GLY A 443 -4.19 -15.89 5.30
C GLY A 443 -3.86 -16.56 3.97
N SER A 444 -3.03 -17.60 4.01
CA SER A 444 -2.59 -18.32 2.80
C SER A 444 -3.70 -19.08 2.05
N HIS A 445 -4.91 -19.13 2.62
CA HIS A 445 -6.07 -19.85 2.09
C HIS A 445 -7.30 -18.97 1.94
N ASP A 446 -7.20 -17.66 2.19
CA ASP A 446 -8.36 -16.75 2.19
C ASP A 446 -8.87 -16.44 0.78
N GLY A 447 -8.14 -16.84 -0.26
CA GLY A 447 -8.51 -16.64 -1.66
C GLY A 447 -8.20 -15.23 -2.16
N ALA A 448 -8.70 -14.89 -3.34
CA ALA A 448 -8.49 -13.58 -3.96
C ALA A 448 -9.79 -12.91 -4.41
N ALA A 449 -9.70 -11.60 -4.55
CA ALA A 449 -10.74 -10.66 -4.92
C ALA A 449 -10.36 -9.94 -6.22
N ILE A 450 -11.35 -9.29 -6.84
CA ILE A 450 -11.10 -8.32 -7.91
C ILE A 450 -11.80 -7.01 -7.61
N HIS A 451 -11.19 -5.92 -8.06
CA HIS A 451 -11.78 -4.59 -8.12
C HIS A 451 -11.88 -4.18 -9.58
N ILE A 452 -13.03 -3.67 -9.99
CA ILE A 452 -13.32 -3.34 -11.39
C ILE A 452 -13.55 -1.85 -11.52
N SER A 453 -12.85 -1.22 -12.46
CA SER A 453 -13.16 0.13 -12.93
C SER A 453 -13.66 0.10 -14.37
N LYS A 454 -14.83 0.70 -14.61
CA LYS A 454 -15.47 0.77 -15.93
C LYS A 454 -15.32 2.12 -16.61
N ASP A 455 -14.57 3.03 -16.00
CA ASP A 455 -14.48 4.45 -16.37
C ASP A 455 -13.04 4.97 -16.33
N HIS A 456 -12.09 4.08 -16.65
CA HIS A 456 -10.65 4.37 -16.71
C HIS A 456 -10.06 4.83 -15.36
N GLY A 457 -10.35 4.07 -14.30
CA GLY A 457 -9.78 4.26 -12.97
C GLY A 457 -10.41 5.40 -12.17
N LYS A 458 -11.55 5.97 -12.60
CA LYS A 458 -12.21 7.06 -11.87
C LYS A 458 -13.02 6.51 -10.70
N THR A 459 -13.74 5.41 -10.88
CA THR A 459 -14.46 4.68 -9.84
C THR A 459 -14.13 3.20 -9.88
N TRP A 460 -14.18 2.55 -8.72
CA TRP A 460 -13.85 1.14 -8.54
C TRP A 460 -14.93 0.43 -7.73
N THR A 461 -15.20 -0.83 -8.07
CA THR A 461 -16.19 -1.66 -7.37
C THR A 461 -15.66 -3.07 -7.15
N ASP A 462 -15.80 -3.59 -5.92
CA ASP A 462 -15.67 -5.01 -5.60
C ASP A 462 -17.02 -5.71 -5.86
N PRO A 463 -17.09 -6.77 -6.69
CA PRO A 463 -18.35 -7.47 -6.96
C PRO A 463 -18.83 -8.35 -5.79
N TRP A 464 -18.08 -8.46 -4.70
CA TRP A 464 -18.45 -9.27 -3.53
C TRP A 464 -19.70 -8.77 -2.83
N ASP A 465 -20.55 -9.72 -2.46
CA ASP A 465 -21.87 -9.52 -1.85
C ASP A 465 -21.87 -9.77 -0.34
N GLY A 466 -20.70 -9.99 0.27
CA GLY A 466 -20.57 -10.35 1.69
C GLY A 466 -20.64 -11.86 1.96
N ALA A 467 -20.76 -12.70 0.94
CA ALA A 467 -20.84 -14.16 1.13
C ALA A 467 -19.57 -14.74 1.79
N PRO A 468 -19.71 -15.81 2.61
CA PRO A 468 -18.59 -16.42 3.32
C PRO A 468 -17.57 -17.08 2.38
N LEU A 469 -16.39 -17.40 2.92
CA LEU A 469 -15.34 -18.08 2.17
C LEU A 469 -15.85 -19.41 1.56
N PRO A 470 -15.76 -19.61 0.23
CA PRO A 470 -16.25 -20.81 -0.43
C PRO A 470 -15.42 -22.06 -0.13
N ASN A 471 -16.01 -23.22 -0.39
CA ASN A 471 -15.28 -24.49 -0.39
C ASN A 471 -14.65 -24.72 -1.77
N PHE A 472 -13.36 -24.45 -1.90
CA PHE A 472 -12.60 -24.59 -3.14
C PHE A 472 -12.40 -26.07 -3.53
N LYS A 473 -13.37 -26.62 -4.26
CA LYS A 473 -13.35 -27.99 -4.81
C LYS A 473 -13.79 -28.01 -6.26
N GLU A 474 -13.35 -29.01 -7.00
CA GLU A 474 -13.73 -29.24 -8.40
C GLU A 474 -15.25 -29.15 -8.58
N GLY A 475 -15.70 -28.30 -9.50
CA GLY A 475 -17.10 -28.11 -9.85
C GLY A 475 -17.92 -27.26 -8.88
N ASN A 476 -17.38 -26.91 -7.70
CA ASN A 476 -18.05 -25.97 -6.79
C ASN A 476 -18.00 -24.53 -7.35
N ALA A 477 -18.82 -23.66 -6.77
CA ALA A 477 -18.82 -22.23 -7.08
C ALA A 477 -18.90 -21.35 -5.82
N GLY A 478 -18.50 -20.09 -5.92
CA GLY A 478 -18.65 -19.08 -4.88
C GLY A 478 -18.12 -17.69 -5.30
N SER A 479 -18.09 -16.74 -4.38
CA SER A 479 -17.81 -15.32 -4.68
C SER A 479 -16.34 -14.90 -4.52
N THR A 480 -15.44 -15.83 -4.21
CA THR A 480 -14.00 -15.58 -3.99
C THR A 480 -13.19 -16.48 -4.90
N ILE A 481 -12.12 -15.96 -5.48
CA ILE A 481 -11.22 -16.76 -6.34
C ILE A 481 -10.47 -17.78 -5.47
N ALA A 482 -10.37 -19.03 -5.95
CA ALA A 482 -9.58 -20.06 -5.30
C ALA A 482 -8.08 -19.76 -5.37
N GLY A 483 -7.47 -19.55 -4.21
CA GLY A 483 -6.04 -19.27 -4.06
C GLY A 483 -5.73 -17.77 -3.93
N ILE A 484 -4.54 -17.46 -3.42
CA ILE A 484 -4.03 -16.11 -3.23
C ILE A 484 -3.00 -15.75 -4.31
N HIS A 485 -2.63 -14.48 -4.42
CA HIS A 485 -1.66 -13.94 -5.39
C HIS A 485 -1.94 -14.40 -6.83
N VAL A 486 -3.19 -14.23 -7.23
CA VAL A 486 -3.72 -14.75 -8.48
C VAL A 486 -3.22 -13.96 -9.68
N GLY A 487 -3.00 -14.64 -10.80
CA GLY A 487 -2.98 -14.03 -12.11
C GLY A 487 -4.39 -14.11 -12.72
N ILE A 488 -4.82 -13.07 -13.44
CA ILE A 488 -6.16 -13.00 -14.05
C ILE A 488 -6.09 -12.60 -15.53
N VAL A 489 -6.98 -13.14 -16.34
CA VAL A 489 -7.09 -12.81 -17.76
C VAL A 489 -8.54 -12.88 -18.25
N GLN A 490 -8.88 -12.07 -19.25
CA GLN A 490 -10.15 -12.19 -19.96
C GLN A 490 -10.02 -13.22 -21.11
N LEU A 491 -10.93 -14.18 -21.15
CA LEU A 491 -11.06 -15.20 -22.19
C LEU A 491 -11.77 -14.65 -23.44
N LYS A 492 -11.67 -15.38 -24.56
CA LYS A 492 -12.28 -14.98 -25.84
C LYS A 492 -13.80 -14.84 -25.81
N ASP A 493 -14.47 -15.62 -24.97
CA ASP A 493 -15.92 -15.58 -24.78
C ASP A 493 -16.37 -14.47 -23.79
N GLY A 494 -15.43 -13.65 -23.29
CA GLY A 494 -15.69 -12.57 -22.35
C GLY A 494 -15.63 -13.00 -20.88
N SER A 495 -15.52 -14.29 -20.58
CA SER A 495 -15.34 -14.76 -19.20
C SER A 495 -13.97 -14.39 -18.63
N LEU A 496 -13.86 -14.36 -17.30
CA LEU A 496 -12.59 -14.18 -16.60
C LEU A 496 -12.06 -15.53 -16.15
N MET A 497 -10.75 -15.73 -16.30
CA MET A 497 -10.02 -16.86 -15.75
C MET A 497 -8.95 -16.38 -14.79
N ALA A 498 -8.86 -17.01 -13.63
CA ALA A 498 -7.82 -16.79 -12.66
C ALA A 498 -7.13 -18.09 -12.25
N LEU A 499 -5.83 -18.02 -12.00
CA LEU A 499 -5.01 -19.09 -11.43
C LEU A 499 -4.34 -18.58 -10.16
N GLY A 500 -4.27 -19.40 -9.11
CA GLY A 500 -3.85 -18.95 -7.78
C GLY A 500 -2.83 -19.84 -7.06
N ARG A 501 -2.27 -19.33 -5.96
CA ARG A 501 -1.39 -20.05 -5.04
C ARG A 501 -2.17 -20.60 -3.85
N GLY A 502 -1.79 -21.77 -3.36
CA GLY A 502 -2.52 -22.45 -2.29
C GLY A 502 -3.90 -22.91 -2.76
N ASN A 503 -4.77 -23.34 -1.84
CA ASN A 503 -6.12 -23.82 -2.16
C ASN A 503 -6.17 -24.84 -3.31
N SER A 504 -5.13 -25.69 -3.40
CA SER A 504 -4.96 -26.65 -4.50
C SER A 504 -6.17 -27.56 -4.65
N ILE A 505 -6.66 -27.72 -5.88
CA ILE A 505 -7.82 -28.54 -6.18
C ILE A 505 -7.34 -29.91 -6.67
N LYS A 506 -7.89 -30.98 -6.10
CA LYS A 506 -7.55 -32.33 -6.53
C LYS A 506 -8.22 -32.64 -7.87
N ASN A 507 -7.43 -33.13 -8.83
CA ASN A 507 -7.97 -33.62 -10.09
C ASN A 507 -8.61 -35.02 -9.94
N LYS A 508 -9.06 -35.61 -11.05
CA LYS A 508 -9.72 -36.93 -11.07
C LYS A 508 -8.84 -38.06 -10.51
N GLU A 509 -7.52 -37.94 -10.65
CA GLU A 509 -6.54 -38.89 -10.11
C GLU A 509 -6.18 -38.59 -8.64
N GLY A 510 -6.82 -37.60 -8.00
CA GLY A 510 -6.58 -37.21 -6.61
C GLY A 510 -5.34 -36.35 -6.38
N LYS A 511 -4.61 -35.98 -7.45
CA LYS A 511 -3.39 -35.17 -7.38
C LYS A 511 -3.75 -33.68 -7.20
N PRO A 512 -3.13 -32.96 -6.24
CA PRO A 512 -3.35 -31.52 -6.09
C PRO A 512 -2.82 -30.77 -7.31
N ARG A 513 -3.62 -29.81 -7.77
CA ARG A 513 -3.31 -28.94 -8.91
C ARG A 513 -3.49 -27.48 -8.54
N MET A 514 -2.82 -26.61 -9.27
CA MET A 514 -3.04 -25.18 -9.17
C MET A 514 -4.53 -24.88 -9.39
N PRO A 515 -5.20 -24.18 -8.46
CA PRO A 515 -6.61 -23.87 -8.60
C PRO A 515 -6.84 -22.93 -9.79
N MET A 516 -7.83 -23.26 -10.60
CA MET A 516 -8.36 -22.42 -11.67
C MET A 516 -9.77 -22.00 -11.31
N SER A 517 -10.05 -20.71 -11.45
CA SER A 517 -11.37 -20.12 -11.20
C SER A 517 -11.87 -19.44 -12.48
N ILE A 518 -13.11 -19.73 -12.87
CA ILE A 518 -13.75 -19.12 -14.05
C ILE A 518 -14.98 -18.33 -13.63
N SER A 519 -15.10 -17.08 -14.07
CA SER A 519 -16.28 -16.26 -13.85
C SER A 519 -16.89 -15.81 -15.17
N LYS A 520 -18.22 -15.95 -15.29
CA LYS A 520 -19.00 -15.51 -16.46
C LYS A 520 -19.84 -14.25 -16.17
N ASP A 521 -19.73 -13.72 -14.95
CA ASP A 521 -20.55 -12.64 -14.42
C ASP A 521 -19.70 -11.53 -13.77
N TRP A 522 -18.49 -11.34 -14.32
CA TRP A 522 -17.54 -10.29 -13.90
C TRP A 522 -17.15 -10.38 -12.42
N GLY A 523 -16.85 -11.60 -11.97
CA GLY A 523 -16.30 -11.89 -10.66
C GLY A 523 -17.30 -11.97 -9.51
N LYS A 524 -18.62 -11.88 -9.78
CA LYS A 524 -19.65 -12.14 -8.77
C LYS A 524 -19.65 -13.61 -8.34
N THR A 525 -19.49 -14.52 -9.31
CA THR A 525 -19.41 -15.96 -9.07
C THR A 525 -18.25 -16.56 -9.84
N TRP A 526 -17.52 -17.46 -9.19
CA TRP A 526 -16.41 -18.23 -9.72
C TRP A 526 -16.71 -19.72 -9.63
N THR A 527 -16.52 -20.48 -10.71
CA THR A 527 -16.51 -21.94 -10.71
C THR A 527 -15.08 -22.46 -10.64
N TYR A 528 -14.84 -23.47 -9.80
CA TYR A 528 -13.49 -23.93 -9.48
C TYR A 528 -13.13 -25.24 -10.17
N HIS A 529 -11.90 -25.30 -10.68
CA HIS A 529 -11.38 -26.42 -11.46
C HIS A 529 -9.91 -26.70 -11.11
N ALA A 530 -9.55 -27.98 -11.08
CA ALA A 530 -8.16 -28.43 -11.09
C ALA A 530 -7.58 -28.18 -12.48
N SER A 531 -6.56 -27.32 -12.58
CA SER A 531 -5.78 -27.17 -13.82
C SER A 531 -4.88 -28.40 -14.06
N GLU A 532 -4.22 -28.49 -15.21
CA GLU A 532 -3.15 -29.48 -15.42
C GLU A 532 -1.82 -29.09 -14.72
N LEU A 533 -1.74 -27.85 -14.24
CA LEU A 533 -0.51 -27.22 -13.77
C LEU A 533 -0.22 -27.64 -12.32
N PRO A 534 1.07 -27.80 -11.96
CA PRO A 534 1.43 -28.12 -10.59
C PRO A 534 1.13 -26.94 -9.65
N PRO A 535 0.78 -27.22 -8.38
CA PRO A 535 0.53 -26.17 -7.40
C PRO A 535 1.83 -25.47 -6.97
N ILE A 536 1.70 -24.18 -6.63
CA ILE A 536 2.75 -23.36 -6.03
C ILE A 536 2.44 -23.03 -4.56
N ASP A 537 3.46 -22.65 -3.79
CA ASP A 537 3.38 -22.45 -2.34
C ASP A 537 4.06 -21.13 -1.90
N GLY A 538 4.05 -20.81 -0.62
CA GLY A 538 4.61 -19.59 -0.02
C GLY A 538 6.02 -19.26 -0.54
N GLY A 539 6.24 -17.98 -0.86
CA GLY A 539 7.45 -17.53 -1.54
C GLY A 539 7.39 -17.62 -3.07
N GLN A 540 6.32 -18.18 -3.65
CA GLN A 540 6.07 -18.18 -5.10
C GLN A 540 4.85 -17.32 -5.44
N ARG A 541 4.88 -16.60 -6.55
CA ARG A 541 3.72 -15.94 -7.19
C ARG A 541 3.77 -16.25 -8.68
N LEU A 542 2.62 -16.38 -9.33
CA LEU A 542 2.53 -16.61 -10.78
C LEU A 542 2.27 -15.31 -11.55
N VAL A 543 2.42 -15.39 -12.87
CA VAL A 543 1.91 -14.40 -13.84
C VAL A 543 0.98 -15.13 -14.81
N LEU A 544 -0.17 -14.53 -15.10
CA LEU A 544 -1.08 -14.96 -16.16
C LEU A 544 -1.39 -13.76 -17.04
N LEU A 545 -1.13 -13.87 -18.35
CA LEU A 545 -1.28 -12.76 -19.30
C LEU A 545 -1.76 -13.28 -20.65
N ARG A 546 -2.61 -12.52 -21.34
CA ARG A 546 -2.87 -12.73 -22.77
C ARG A 546 -1.83 -11.98 -23.59
N LEU A 547 -1.04 -12.72 -24.36
CA LEU A 547 -0.07 -12.12 -25.28
C LEU A 547 -0.79 -11.43 -26.43
N ARG A 548 -0.18 -10.36 -26.97
CA ARG A 548 -0.66 -9.60 -28.12
C ARG A 548 -0.83 -10.48 -29.37
N GLU A 549 -0.06 -11.55 -29.46
CA GLU A 549 -0.12 -12.58 -30.49
C GLU A 549 -1.36 -13.49 -30.36
N GLY A 550 -2.04 -13.47 -29.21
CA GLY A 550 -3.27 -14.23 -28.96
C GLY A 550 -3.20 -15.28 -27.84
N PRO A 551 -2.13 -16.10 -27.70
CA PRO A 551 -2.12 -17.17 -26.70
C PRO A 551 -2.09 -16.62 -25.27
N LEU A 552 -2.54 -17.45 -24.33
CA LEU A 552 -2.35 -17.21 -22.91
C LEU A 552 -0.95 -17.67 -22.50
N LEU A 553 -0.25 -16.84 -21.75
CA LEU A 553 1.02 -17.13 -21.11
C LEU A 553 0.81 -17.26 -19.61
N LEU A 554 1.23 -18.38 -19.07
CA LEU A 554 1.47 -18.58 -17.66
C LEU A 554 2.98 -18.57 -17.42
N ILE A 555 3.44 -17.83 -16.43
CA ILE A 555 4.78 -18.01 -15.86
C ILE A 555 4.58 -18.41 -14.41
N SER A 556 5.19 -19.51 -14.00
CA SER A 556 5.00 -20.10 -12.68
C SER A 556 6.22 -20.94 -12.30
N PHE A 557 6.12 -21.70 -11.22
CA PHE A 557 7.17 -22.59 -10.73
C PHE A 557 6.69 -24.04 -10.77
N THR A 558 7.59 -24.97 -11.06
CA THR A 558 7.23 -26.39 -11.12
C THR A 558 6.67 -26.88 -9.78
N ASN A 559 7.47 -26.87 -8.71
CA ASN A 559 7.02 -27.17 -7.35
C ASN A 559 7.84 -26.36 -6.35
N HIS A 560 7.39 -26.27 -5.10
CA HIS A 560 8.16 -25.57 -4.08
C HIS A 560 9.38 -26.42 -3.64
N PRO A 561 10.60 -25.87 -3.70
CA PRO A 561 11.84 -26.65 -3.48
C PRO A 561 12.00 -27.18 -2.04
N LEU A 562 11.27 -26.63 -1.07
CA LEU A 562 11.38 -27.02 0.35
C LEU A 562 10.08 -27.57 0.96
N ARG A 563 8.96 -27.47 0.24
CA ARG A 563 7.62 -27.81 0.79
C ARG A 563 6.97 -28.98 0.05
N THR A 564 7.48 -29.32 -1.14
CA THR A 564 7.07 -30.51 -1.88
C THR A 564 8.07 -31.65 -1.61
N PRO A 565 7.63 -32.91 -1.44
CA PRO A 565 8.52 -34.07 -1.36
C PRO A 565 9.45 -34.15 -2.57
N GLU A 566 10.72 -34.50 -2.37
CA GLU A 566 11.76 -34.44 -3.41
C GLU A 566 11.43 -35.26 -4.66
N ASN A 567 10.91 -36.47 -4.48
CA ASN A 567 10.46 -37.36 -5.55
C ASN A 567 9.24 -36.84 -6.34
N GLU A 568 8.54 -35.82 -5.83
CA GLU A 568 7.39 -35.20 -6.48
C GLU A 568 7.74 -33.86 -7.17
N ARG A 569 8.96 -33.34 -6.97
CA ARG A 569 9.39 -32.04 -7.52
C ARG A 569 9.68 -32.13 -9.01
N GLY A 570 9.50 -30.99 -9.67
CA GLY A 570 9.82 -30.81 -11.07
C GLY A 570 8.76 -31.38 -12.00
N ILE A 571 8.80 -30.94 -13.24
CA ILE A 571 7.92 -31.44 -14.31
C ILE A 571 8.76 -31.87 -15.51
N LEU A 572 8.13 -32.61 -16.41
CA LEU A 572 8.76 -33.04 -17.65
C LEU A 572 8.65 -31.95 -18.71
N PHE A 573 9.76 -31.67 -19.38
CA PHE A 573 9.89 -30.77 -20.51
C PHE A 573 10.36 -31.56 -21.74
N PRO A 574 9.84 -31.29 -22.94
CA PRO A 574 10.34 -31.90 -24.16
C PRO A 574 11.74 -31.37 -24.52
N ASP A 575 12.60 -32.23 -25.06
CA ASP A 575 13.87 -31.82 -25.69
C ASP A 575 13.74 -31.75 -27.24
N LYS A 576 14.81 -31.33 -27.93
CA LYS A 576 14.81 -31.25 -29.41
C LYS A 576 14.79 -32.63 -30.07
N GLU A 577 15.28 -33.65 -29.38
CA GLU A 577 15.37 -35.03 -29.85
C GLU A 577 14.05 -35.80 -29.67
N GLY A 578 13.04 -35.19 -29.05
CA GLY A 578 11.73 -35.80 -28.81
C GLY A 578 11.65 -36.65 -27.54
N ASN A 579 12.69 -36.65 -26.70
CA ASN A 579 12.62 -37.20 -25.35
C ASN A 579 12.09 -36.13 -24.37
N SER A 580 12.13 -36.46 -23.08
CA SER A 580 11.78 -35.52 -22.02
C SER A 580 12.79 -35.55 -20.90
N TYR A 581 13.05 -34.38 -20.33
CA TYR A 581 13.89 -34.23 -19.14
C TYR A 581 13.07 -33.62 -18.00
N ARG A 582 13.50 -33.89 -16.76
CA ARG A 582 12.87 -33.30 -15.58
C ARG A 582 13.54 -31.97 -15.27
N GLY A 583 12.76 -30.89 -15.24
CA GLY A 583 13.23 -29.55 -14.91
C GLY A 583 12.61 -28.99 -13.62
N PHE A 584 13.29 -28.05 -12.98
CA PHE A 584 12.97 -27.52 -11.66
C PHE A 584 12.99 -25.99 -11.64
N GLY A 585 12.00 -25.37 -10.97
CA GLY A 585 11.93 -23.93 -10.78
C GLY A 585 11.03 -23.21 -11.79
N LEU A 586 11.39 -21.97 -12.12
CA LEU A 586 10.63 -21.03 -12.95
C LEU A 586 10.47 -21.58 -14.37
N TYR A 587 9.24 -21.62 -14.86
CA TYR A 587 8.90 -22.08 -16.20
C TYR A 587 7.76 -21.23 -16.78
N ALA A 588 7.72 -21.18 -18.10
CA ALA A 588 6.62 -20.63 -18.87
C ALA A 588 5.77 -21.75 -19.48
N ALA A 589 4.48 -21.51 -19.62
CA ALA A 589 3.56 -22.37 -20.34
C ALA A 589 2.62 -21.55 -21.23
N LEU A 590 2.30 -22.07 -22.42
CA LEU A 590 1.39 -21.42 -23.35
C LEU A 590 0.13 -22.24 -23.55
N SER A 591 -1.01 -21.53 -23.63
CA SER A 591 -2.30 -22.10 -24.01
C SER A 591 -2.87 -21.36 -25.21
N TYR A 592 -3.26 -22.12 -26.23
CA TYR A 592 -3.89 -21.62 -27.46
C TYR A 592 -5.41 -21.85 -27.48
N ASP A 593 -5.93 -22.56 -26.47
CA ASP A 593 -7.33 -23.01 -26.37
C ASP A 593 -8.06 -22.45 -25.14
N GLU A 594 -7.66 -21.25 -24.71
CA GLU A 594 -8.28 -20.49 -23.62
C GLU A 594 -8.14 -21.17 -22.24
N GLY A 595 -6.96 -21.74 -21.98
CA GLY A 595 -6.57 -22.29 -20.67
C GLY A 595 -6.98 -23.75 -20.46
N LYS A 596 -7.59 -24.40 -21.47
CA LYS A 596 -8.04 -25.80 -21.38
C LYS A 596 -6.86 -26.78 -21.40
N SER A 597 -5.84 -26.49 -22.20
CA SER A 597 -4.58 -27.24 -22.24
C SER A 597 -3.37 -26.30 -22.35
N TRP A 598 -2.21 -26.79 -21.90
CA TRP A 598 -0.94 -26.04 -21.94
C TRP A 598 0.14 -26.84 -22.69
N PRO A 599 0.03 -26.96 -24.02
CA PRO A 599 0.86 -27.85 -24.82
C PRO A 599 2.34 -27.45 -24.86
N VAL A 600 2.65 -26.16 -24.72
CA VAL A 600 4.04 -25.67 -24.68
C VAL A 600 4.40 -25.40 -23.23
N LYS A 601 5.50 -25.99 -22.77
CA LYS A 601 6.12 -25.74 -21.46
C LYS A 601 7.61 -25.56 -21.68
N LYS A 602 8.18 -24.47 -21.18
CA LYS A 602 9.61 -24.16 -21.34
C LYS A 602 10.20 -23.71 -20.00
N LEU A 603 11.32 -24.32 -19.62
CA LEU A 603 12.07 -23.94 -18.42
C LEU A 603 12.77 -22.58 -18.66
N MET A 604 12.73 -21.67 -17.69
CA MET A 604 13.27 -20.31 -17.84
C MET A 604 14.79 -20.27 -17.62
N THR A 605 15.54 -20.86 -18.53
CA THR A 605 17.00 -20.96 -18.52
C THR A 605 17.53 -21.06 -19.96
N ASP A 606 18.76 -20.58 -20.20
CA ASP A 606 19.51 -20.80 -21.45
C ASP A 606 20.46 -22.02 -21.37
N GLY A 607 20.40 -22.74 -20.24
CA GLY A 607 21.22 -23.91 -19.96
C GLY A 607 22.66 -23.63 -19.55
N ILE A 608 23.04 -22.36 -19.38
CA ILE A 608 24.36 -21.99 -18.87
C ILE A 608 24.33 -21.97 -17.34
N TYR A 609 25.31 -22.64 -16.73
CA TYR A 609 25.45 -22.66 -15.27
C TYR A 609 25.69 -21.25 -14.70
N ARG A 610 24.93 -20.89 -13.66
CA ARG A 610 25.10 -19.65 -12.89
C ARG A 610 24.80 -19.90 -11.42
N PHE A 611 25.56 -19.24 -10.54
CA PHE A 611 25.18 -19.05 -9.14
C PHE A 611 24.64 -17.63 -8.97
N LEU A 612 23.35 -17.51 -8.63
CA LEU A 612 22.62 -16.25 -8.62
C LEU A 612 22.01 -15.96 -7.26
N ASN A 613 21.72 -14.69 -6.98
CA ASN A 613 20.93 -14.26 -5.84
C ASN A 613 19.57 -13.74 -6.32
N GLY A 614 18.49 -14.45 -6.01
CA GLY A 614 17.12 -14.04 -6.36
C GLY A 614 16.48 -13.06 -5.38
N GLY A 615 17.17 -12.69 -4.29
CA GLY A 615 16.66 -11.77 -3.26
C GLY A 615 15.51 -12.34 -2.42
N ALA A 616 15.05 -11.56 -1.45
CA ALA A 616 13.90 -11.85 -0.57
C ALA A 616 13.78 -13.33 -0.18
N TRP A 617 12.62 -13.94 -0.47
CA TRP A 617 12.39 -15.34 -0.16
C TRP A 617 13.13 -16.30 -1.10
N THR A 618 13.63 -15.87 -2.26
CA THR A 618 14.37 -16.73 -3.21
C THR A 618 15.73 -17.13 -2.68
N GLN A 619 16.49 -16.17 -2.16
CA GLN A 619 17.88 -16.35 -1.70
C GLN A 619 18.83 -16.77 -2.84
N PHE A 620 20.02 -17.29 -2.50
CA PHE A 620 20.97 -17.81 -3.46
C PHE A 620 20.51 -19.16 -4.06
N PHE A 621 20.81 -19.37 -5.34
CA PHE A 621 20.47 -20.61 -6.05
C PHE A 621 21.39 -20.87 -7.25
N GLU A 622 21.44 -22.12 -7.68
CA GLU A 622 22.10 -22.54 -8.92
C GLU A 622 21.09 -22.63 -10.06
N MET A 623 21.46 -22.08 -11.22
CA MET A 623 20.71 -22.17 -12.47
C MET A 623 21.56 -22.93 -13.48
N ASP A 624 20.97 -23.88 -14.22
CA ASP A 624 21.62 -24.65 -15.29
C ASP A 624 20.59 -25.15 -16.31
N GLY A 625 20.92 -26.17 -17.12
CA GLY A 625 20.02 -26.78 -18.10
C GLY A 625 18.77 -27.45 -17.54
N THR A 626 18.74 -27.78 -16.25
CA THR A 626 17.60 -28.43 -15.59
C THR A 626 17.06 -27.66 -14.38
N HIS A 627 17.76 -26.61 -13.93
CA HIS A 627 17.34 -25.75 -12.82
C HIS A 627 17.20 -24.29 -13.26
N ALA A 628 16.02 -23.71 -13.05
CA ALA A 628 15.76 -22.28 -13.14
C ALA A 628 15.50 -21.70 -11.73
N GLU A 629 15.20 -20.40 -11.66
CA GLU A 629 14.91 -19.73 -10.38
C GLU A 629 13.84 -20.49 -9.57
N PRO A 630 14.11 -20.94 -8.34
CA PRO A 630 13.30 -21.98 -7.70
C PRO A 630 12.02 -21.46 -7.04
N ARG A 631 12.01 -20.16 -6.70
CA ARG A 631 10.88 -19.44 -6.09
C ARG A 631 11.09 -17.93 -6.27
N GLY A 632 10.11 -17.14 -5.90
CA GLY A 632 10.13 -15.68 -6.01
C GLY A 632 8.75 -15.14 -6.30
N TYR A 633 8.54 -13.86 -6.01
CA TYR A 633 7.34 -13.17 -6.48
C TYR A 633 7.66 -12.57 -7.83
N ILE A 634 6.86 -12.92 -8.83
CA ILE A 634 7.09 -12.47 -10.20
C ILE A 634 5.99 -11.54 -10.69
N ALA A 635 6.33 -10.64 -11.61
CA ALA A 635 5.40 -9.78 -12.33
C ALA A 635 5.90 -9.62 -13.77
N ALA A 636 5.00 -9.43 -14.73
CA ALA A 636 5.38 -9.26 -16.12
C ALA A 636 4.49 -8.27 -16.86
N THR A 637 5.03 -7.75 -17.94
CA THR A 637 4.32 -6.94 -18.93
C THR A 637 4.77 -7.31 -20.34
N GLN A 638 3.97 -6.98 -21.35
CA GLN A 638 4.36 -7.12 -22.75
C GLN A 638 4.30 -5.75 -23.46
N SER A 639 5.46 -5.30 -23.90
CA SER A 639 5.63 -4.04 -24.62
C SER A 639 5.13 -4.13 -26.07
N PRO A 640 4.93 -2.99 -26.77
CA PRO A 640 4.36 -2.98 -28.12
C PRO A 640 5.20 -3.68 -29.20
N ASP A 641 6.50 -3.86 -28.99
CA ASP A 641 7.40 -4.64 -29.87
C ASP A 641 7.25 -6.17 -29.70
N ARG A 642 6.29 -6.61 -28.86
CA ARG A 642 5.97 -8.00 -28.49
C ARG A 642 6.99 -8.67 -27.57
N MET A 643 7.90 -7.91 -26.98
CA MET A 643 8.80 -8.44 -25.96
C MET A 643 8.07 -8.62 -24.62
N ILE A 644 8.31 -9.75 -23.99
CA ILE A 644 7.84 -10.08 -22.65
C ILE A 644 8.95 -9.69 -21.67
N HIS A 645 8.57 -8.88 -20.70
CA HIS A 645 9.43 -8.38 -19.64
C HIS A 645 8.97 -8.99 -18.32
N LEU A 646 9.80 -9.82 -17.70
CA LEU A 646 9.50 -10.50 -16.45
C LEU A 646 10.48 -10.03 -15.39
N VAL A 647 9.96 -9.67 -14.21
CA VAL A 647 10.76 -9.43 -13.01
C VAL A 647 10.39 -10.46 -11.94
N SER A 648 11.38 -10.98 -11.24
CA SER A 648 11.24 -11.69 -9.97
C SER A 648 11.53 -10.76 -8.79
N SER A 649 11.71 -11.28 -7.58
CA SER A 649 12.07 -10.46 -6.42
C SER A 649 13.38 -9.68 -6.59
N ARG A 650 14.25 -10.06 -7.53
CA ARG A 650 15.53 -9.37 -7.80
C ARG A 650 16.00 -9.42 -9.26
N LEU A 651 15.53 -10.39 -10.04
CA LEU A 651 16.03 -10.67 -11.39
C LEU A 651 15.05 -10.20 -12.45
N TYR A 652 15.58 -9.79 -13.60
CA TYR A 652 14.85 -9.36 -14.79
C TYR A 652 15.19 -10.26 -15.96
N TYR A 653 14.17 -10.70 -16.70
CA TYR A 653 14.25 -11.54 -17.89
C TYR A 653 13.54 -10.83 -19.05
N LYS A 654 14.07 -10.99 -20.26
CA LYS A 654 13.46 -10.49 -21.50
C LYS A 654 13.41 -11.60 -22.54
N PHE A 655 12.25 -11.88 -23.10
CA PHE A 655 12.08 -12.94 -24.09
C PHE A 655 10.84 -12.70 -24.96
N ASN A 656 10.64 -13.50 -26.01
CA ASN A 656 9.47 -13.40 -26.87
C ASN A 656 8.75 -14.75 -27.06
N LEU A 657 7.59 -14.71 -27.71
CA LEU A 657 6.80 -15.91 -27.99
C LEU A 657 7.58 -16.93 -28.82
N ALA A 658 8.33 -16.49 -29.83
CA ALA A 658 9.10 -17.38 -30.69
C ALA A 658 10.10 -18.24 -29.89
N TRP A 659 10.78 -17.66 -28.90
CA TRP A 659 11.66 -18.44 -28.02
C TRP A 659 10.91 -19.41 -27.13
N LEU A 660 9.71 -19.06 -26.66
CA LEU A 660 8.89 -19.98 -25.86
C LEU A 660 8.44 -21.21 -26.65
N GLU A 661 8.21 -21.05 -27.96
CA GLU A 661 7.77 -22.11 -28.87
C GLU A 661 8.92 -23.04 -29.34
N GLU A 662 10.18 -22.62 -29.18
CA GLU A 662 11.33 -23.49 -29.45
C GLU A 662 11.47 -24.58 -28.36
N THR A 663 11.66 -25.83 -28.78
CA THR A 663 12.20 -26.88 -27.91
C THR A 663 13.72 -26.75 -27.82
N ASP A 664 14.33 -27.07 -26.68
CA ASP A 664 15.78 -27.04 -26.45
C ASP A 664 16.26 -28.32 -25.77
N THR A 665 17.46 -28.80 -26.13
CA THR A 665 18.11 -29.91 -25.43
C THR A 665 18.84 -29.39 -24.21
N PRO A 666 18.57 -29.90 -22.99
CA PRO A 666 19.24 -29.43 -21.79
C PRO A 666 20.74 -29.70 -21.88
N ARG A 667 21.57 -28.67 -21.64
CA ARG A 667 23.01 -28.86 -21.50
C ARG A 667 23.28 -29.40 -20.10
N THR A 668 23.71 -30.65 -20.01
CA THR A 668 24.18 -31.22 -18.74
C THR A 668 25.50 -30.58 -18.36
N ARG A 669 25.72 -30.41 -17.05
CA ARG A 669 27.01 -29.98 -16.50
C ARG A 669 28.12 -30.86 -17.08
N ASP A 670 29.11 -30.27 -17.75
CA ASP A 670 30.38 -30.95 -17.97
C ASP A 670 30.92 -31.28 -16.58
N THR A 671 30.97 -32.56 -16.25
CA THR A 671 31.64 -33.03 -15.04
C THR A 671 33.10 -32.66 -15.18
N ALA A 672 33.52 -31.57 -14.54
CA ALA A 672 34.93 -31.31 -14.32
C ALA A 672 35.45 -32.37 -13.35
N ASP A 673 36.35 -33.22 -13.85
CA ASP A 673 37.18 -34.14 -13.07
C ASP A 673 37.99 -33.40 -11.98
#